data_AF-Q8BFX3-F1
#
_entry.id   AF-Q8BFX3-F1
#
_cell.length_a   1.000
_cell.length_b   1.000
_cell.length_c   1.000
_cell.angle_alpha   90.00
_cell.angle_beta   90.00
_cell.angle_gamma   90.00
#
_symmetry.space_group_name_H-M   'P 1'
#
loop_
_entity.id
_entity.type
_entity.pdbx_description
1 polymer ?
#
loop_
_entity_poly.entity_id
_entity_poly.type
_entity_poly.pdbx_seq_one_letter_code
_entity_poly.pdbx_strand_id
1 'polypeptide(L)'
;MAGGHCGSFAASAASSGEIVQLNVGGTRFSTSRQTLMWIPDSFFSSLLSGRISTLRDETGAIFIDRDPAAFAPILNFLRTKELDLRGVSINVLRHEAEFYGITPLVRRLLLCEELERSSCGSVLFHGYLPPPGIPSRKVTNTARSSVDARNGLNSMEGEARGNGTQPVLAGNGEDTIRLGVPVDPRKVLIVAGHHNWIVAAYAHFAVCYRIKESSGWQQVFTSPYLDWTIERVALNAKVVGGPHGDKDKMVAVASESSIILWSVQDGGSGSEIGVFSLGVPVDALFFIGNQLVATSHTGKVGVWNAVTQHWQVQDVVPITSYDTAGSFLLLGCNNGSIYYIDMQKFPLRMKDNDLLVTELYHDPSNDAVTALSVYLTPKTSVSGNWIEIAYGTSSGAVRVIVQHPETVGSGPQLFQTFTVHRSPVTKIMLSEKHLVSVCADNNHVRTWTVTRFRGMISTQPGSTPLASFKILSLEETESHGSYSSGNDIGPFGERDDQQVFIQKVVPITNKLFVRLSSTGKRICEIQAVDCTTISSFTVRECEGSSRMGSRPRRYLFTGHTNGSIQMWDLTTAMDMVNKTEDKDAGGPTEEELLKLLDQCDLSTSRCATPNISPATSVLQHSRLRESSSSLQLQHHETIHEAATYGATRPYRESPLLARARRTESFHSYRDFQTLNLNRSIERPVPENGHMGPAQTEVKGAAGECAMSERRSPGTEVRCGRESDGGLEVHRTAEGLSEPKKRSAEDENEHKVEFRKKGFEAGGFLGRKKVPYLASSPSTSDGGTDSPGTASPSPTKTTPSPRHKKSDSSGQEYSL
;
A
#
# COMPACT_ATOMS: atom_id res chain seq x y z
N MET A 1 -93.17 -0.84 19.01
CA MET A 1 -92.64 0.54 18.93
C MET A 1 -91.56 0.58 17.86
N ALA A 2 -91.41 1.67 17.13
CA ALA A 2 -90.53 1.78 15.96
C ALA A 2 -89.31 2.67 16.24
N GLY A 3 -88.32 2.62 15.33
CA GLY A 3 -87.21 3.58 15.28
C GLY A 3 -85.84 2.93 15.19
N GLY A 4 -85.23 2.99 14.01
CA GLY A 4 -83.79 2.74 13.80
C GLY A 4 -83.16 3.96 13.12
N HIS A 5 -81.84 4.13 13.27
CA HIS A 5 -81.07 5.13 12.55
C HIS A 5 -79.71 4.55 12.14
N CYS A 6 -79.28 4.86 10.91
CA CYS A 6 -77.99 4.45 10.37
C CYS A 6 -77.13 5.69 10.13
N GLY A 7 -75.90 5.72 10.66
CA GLY A 7 -74.92 6.78 10.38
C GLY A 7 -74.17 6.49 9.08
N SER A 8 -74.16 7.44 8.14
CA SER A 8 -73.49 7.28 6.84
C SER A 8 -72.10 7.91 6.84
N PHE A 9 -71.09 7.13 6.45
CA PHE A 9 -69.81 7.65 5.94
C PHE A 9 -69.76 7.43 4.43
N ALA A 10 -69.96 8.49 3.66
CA ALA A 10 -69.94 8.43 2.20
C ALA A 10 -68.50 8.37 1.67
N ALA A 11 -68.09 7.22 1.16
CA ALA A 11 -66.87 7.10 0.36
C ALA A 11 -67.11 7.75 -1.02
N SER A 12 -66.75 9.03 -1.15
CA SER A 12 -66.78 9.72 -2.45
C SER A 12 -65.72 9.12 -3.38
N ALA A 13 -66.11 8.85 -4.63
CA ALA A 13 -65.17 8.39 -5.65
C ALA A 13 -64.17 9.53 -5.97
N ALA A 14 -62.93 9.38 -5.52
CA ALA A 14 -61.88 10.38 -5.71
C ALA A 14 -61.60 10.58 -7.21
N SER A 15 -61.95 11.76 -7.73
CA SER A 15 -61.72 12.09 -9.13
C SER A 15 -60.23 12.21 -9.44
N SER A 16 -59.83 11.79 -10.65
CA SER A 16 -58.42 11.83 -11.09
C SER A 16 -57.82 13.25 -11.11
N GLY A 17 -58.67 14.28 -11.12
CA GLY A 17 -58.29 15.69 -11.03
C GLY A 17 -58.22 16.29 -9.61
N GLU A 18 -58.38 15.50 -8.54
CA GLU A 18 -58.23 16.00 -7.16
C GLU A 18 -56.87 16.67 -6.95
N ILE A 19 -56.87 17.91 -6.44
CA ILE A 19 -55.65 18.66 -6.10
C ILE A 19 -55.24 18.35 -4.66
N VAL A 20 -54.07 17.76 -4.50
CA VAL A 20 -53.42 17.50 -3.21
C VAL A 20 -52.52 18.69 -2.86
N GLN A 21 -52.63 19.17 -1.63
CA GLN A 21 -51.75 20.17 -1.05
C GLN A 21 -50.74 19.48 -0.11
N LEU A 22 -49.45 19.72 -0.34
CA LEU A 22 -48.34 19.23 0.47
C LEU A 22 -47.61 20.41 1.10
N ASN A 23 -47.05 20.20 2.29
CA ASN A 23 -46.16 21.12 2.98
C ASN A 23 -44.86 20.34 3.29
N VAL A 24 -43.81 20.56 2.51
CA VAL A 24 -42.54 19.85 2.62
C VAL A 24 -41.51 20.79 3.26
N GLY A 25 -41.06 20.48 4.47
CA GLY A 25 -40.10 21.31 5.21
C GLY A 25 -40.52 22.78 5.37
N GLY A 26 -41.82 23.08 5.43
CA GLY A 26 -42.38 24.44 5.49
C GLY A 26 -42.75 25.05 4.12
N THR A 27 -42.33 24.45 3.00
CA THR A 27 -42.65 24.94 1.64
C THR A 27 -43.88 24.24 1.08
N ARG A 28 -44.82 25.02 0.53
CA ARG A 28 -46.11 24.53 0.03
C ARG A 28 -46.04 24.11 -1.44
N PHE A 29 -46.54 22.92 -1.75
CA PHE A 29 -46.59 22.37 -3.11
C PHE A 29 -48.00 21.85 -3.44
N SER A 30 -48.59 22.37 -4.53
CA SER A 30 -49.85 21.87 -5.08
C SER A 30 -49.60 20.91 -6.25
N THR A 31 -50.32 19.80 -6.33
CA THR A 31 -50.22 18.84 -7.44
C THR A 31 -51.46 17.96 -7.57
N SER A 32 -51.63 17.22 -8.66
CA SER A 32 -52.77 16.31 -8.80
C SER A 32 -52.54 14.99 -8.05
N ARG A 33 -53.63 14.37 -7.57
CA ARG A 33 -53.63 13.01 -7.02
C ARG A 33 -53.02 12.01 -8.02
N GLN A 34 -53.36 12.15 -9.31
CA GLN A 34 -52.83 11.32 -10.39
C GLN A 34 -51.31 11.44 -10.56
N THR A 35 -50.73 12.63 -10.36
CA THR A 35 -49.28 12.85 -10.39
C THR A 35 -48.57 12.05 -9.29
N LEU A 36 -49.11 12.10 -8.08
CA LEU A 36 -48.55 11.45 -6.90
C LEU A 36 -48.73 9.92 -6.91
N MET A 37 -49.86 9.44 -7.42
CA MET A 37 -50.15 7.99 -7.54
C MET A 37 -49.52 7.33 -8.78
N TRP A 38 -48.73 8.05 -9.59
CA TRP A 38 -48.13 7.47 -10.82
C TRP A 38 -47.19 6.29 -10.55
N ILE A 39 -46.47 6.30 -9.43
CA ILE A 39 -45.65 5.16 -8.99
C ILE A 39 -46.43 4.35 -7.94
N PRO A 40 -46.84 3.11 -8.24
CA PRO A 40 -47.46 2.23 -7.25
C PRO A 40 -46.46 1.89 -6.14
N ASP A 41 -46.99 1.74 -4.92
CA ASP A 41 -46.26 1.44 -3.67
C ASP A 41 -45.11 2.39 -3.31
N SER A 42 -45.05 3.55 -3.96
CA SER A 42 -44.33 4.74 -3.47
C SER A 42 -44.88 5.24 -2.13
N PHE A 43 -44.09 6.08 -1.43
CA PHE A 43 -44.52 6.81 -0.24
C PHE A 43 -45.86 7.52 -0.46
N PHE A 44 -46.00 8.25 -1.57
CA PHE A 44 -47.21 9.00 -1.89
C PHE A 44 -48.44 8.11 -2.15
N SER A 45 -48.26 6.93 -2.75
CA SER A 45 -49.37 5.99 -2.94
C SER A 45 -49.90 5.47 -1.60
N SER A 46 -49.02 5.22 -0.63
CA SER A 46 -49.38 4.78 0.72
C SER A 46 -49.96 5.92 1.57
N LEU A 47 -49.41 7.12 1.43
CA LEU A 47 -49.92 8.37 2.03
C LEU A 47 -51.36 8.65 1.58
N LEU A 48 -51.62 8.59 0.27
CA LEU A 48 -52.93 8.89 -0.32
C LEU A 48 -53.95 7.74 -0.21
N SER A 49 -53.50 6.51 0.04
CA SER A 49 -54.38 5.38 0.37
C SER A 49 -54.65 5.23 1.87
N GLY A 50 -54.17 6.16 2.71
CA GLY A 50 -54.33 6.08 4.17
C GLY A 50 -53.56 4.93 4.85
N ARG A 51 -52.58 4.33 4.17
CA ARG A 51 -51.67 3.31 4.76
C ARG A 51 -50.66 3.93 5.73
N ILE A 52 -50.41 5.23 5.64
CA ILE A 52 -49.49 6.00 6.49
C ILE A 52 -50.28 7.16 7.13
N SER A 53 -50.06 7.41 8.42
CA SER A 53 -50.68 8.54 9.13
C SER A 53 -50.17 9.88 8.58
N THR A 54 -51.08 10.77 8.20
CA THR A 54 -50.74 12.10 7.68
C THR A 54 -50.84 13.16 8.78
N LEU A 55 -49.72 13.76 9.19
CA LEU A 55 -49.79 15.06 9.85
C LEU A 55 -50.25 16.10 8.82
N ARG A 56 -51.02 17.10 9.26
CA ARG A 56 -51.46 18.23 8.43
C ARG A 56 -51.16 19.53 9.12
N ASP A 57 -50.86 20.55 8.33
CA ASP A 57 -50.70 21.92 8.83
C ASP A 57 -52.06 22.59 9.13
N GLU A 58 -52.01 23.81 9.66
CA GLU A 58 -53.15 24.68 10.00
C GLU A 58 -54.12 24.96 8.83
N THR A 59 -53.71 24.69 7.58
CA THR A 59 -54.53 24.84 6.37
C THR A 59 -55.01 23.50 5.79
N GLY A 60 -54.68 22.38 6.43
CA GLY A 60 -55.05 21.03 6.02
C GLY A 60 -54.15 20.41 4.94
N ALA A 61 -53.04 21.04 4.57
CA ALA A 61 -52.04 20.47 3.66
C ALA A 61 -51.22 19.38 4.39
N ILE A 62 -50.86 18.30 3.69
CA ILE A 62 -50.15 17.15 4.29
C ILE A 62 -48.69 17.53 4.53
N PHE A 63 -48.24 17.47 5.79
CA PHE A 63 -46.87 17.80 6.17
C PHE A 63 -45.90 16.63 5.92
N ILE A 64 -44.72 16.95 5.41
CA ILE A 64 -43.62 16.01 5.13
C ILE A 64 -42.32 16.67 5.60
N ASP A 65 -41.66 16.05 6.58
CA ASP A 65 -40.44 16.58 7.20
C ASP A 65 -39.19 16.19 6.39
N ARG A 66 -39.00 16.84 5.23
CA ARG A 66 -37.88 16.63 4.27
C ARG A 66 -37.50 17.94 3.59
N ASP A 67 -36.39 17.95 2.85
CA ASP A 67 -35.91 19.12 2.11
C ASP A 67 -36.83 19.49 0.92
N PRO A 68 -37.43 20.71 0.90
CA PRO A 68 -38.22 21.17 -0.24
C PRO A 68 -37.39 21.43 -1.51
N ALA A 69 -36.10 21.76 -1.40
CA ALA A 69 -35.26 22.03 -2.56
C ALA A 69 -35.01 20.75 -3.38
N ALA A 70 -34.67 19.65 -2.70
CA ALA A 70 -34.58 18.32 -3.31
C ALA A 70 -35.94 17.72 -3.71
N PHE A 71 -37.04 18.05 -3.03
CA PHE A 71 -38.37 17.58 -3.45
C PHE A 71 -38.87 18.19 -4.77
N ALA A 72 -38.53 19.45 -5.07
CA ALA A 72 -38.99 20.13 -6.30
C ALA A 72 -38.67 19.38 -7.61
N PRO A 73 -37.44 18.90 -7.88
CA PRO A 73 -37.15 18.08 -9.07
C PRO A 73 -37.84 16.71 -9.03
N ILE A 74 -38.05 16.08 -7.86
CA ILE A 74 -38.81 14.82 -7.75
C ILE A 74 -40.26 15.04 -8.17
N LEU A 75 -40.90 16.10 -7.68
CA LEU A 75 -42.27 16.45 -8.04
C LEU A 75 -42.39 16.77 -9.54
N ASN A 76 -41.38 17.42 -10.14
CA ASN A 76 -41.34 17.65 -11.58
C ASN A 76 -41.13 16.35 -12.38
N PHE A 77 -40.27 15.44 -11.93
CA PHE A 77 -40.14 14.09 -12.51
C PHE A 77 -41.45 13.32 -12.49
N LEU A 78 -42.21 13.39 -11.39
CA LEU A 78 -43.56 12.79 -11.32
C LEU A 78 -44.55 13.44 -12.31
N ARG A 79 -44.39 14.73 -12.64
CA ARG A 79 -45.20 15.44 -13.65
C ARG A 79 -44.78 15.08 -15.09
N THR A 80 -43.54 15.34 -15.48
CA THR A 80 -43.07 15.30 -16.89
C THR A 80 -42.44 13.99 -17.33
N LYS A 81 -42.00 13.14 -16.37
CA LYS A 81 -41.17 11.94 -16.60
C LYS A 81 -39.74 12.23 -17.06
N GLU A 82 -39.37 13.51 -17.11
CA GLU A 82 -38.04 14.04 -17.39
C GLU A 82 -37.36 14.45 -16.08
N LEU A 83 -36.04 14.64 -16.11
CA LEU A 83 -35.26 14.98 -14.92
C LEU A 83 -34.40 16.20 -15.20
N ASP A 84 -34.59 17.26 -14.41
CA ASP A 84 -33.75 18.45 -14.42
C ASP A 84 -32.87 18.44 -13.17
N LEU A 85 -31.54 18.39 -13.37
CA LEU A 85 -30.54 18.34 -12.30
C LEU A 85 -30.02 19.74 -11.91
N ARG A 86 -30.51 20.82 -12.53
CA ARG A 86 -29.98 22.18 -12.31
C ARG A 86 -30.22 22.66 -10.88
N GLY A 87 -29.18 22.56 -10.05
CA GLY A 87 -29.14 23.09 -8.69
C GLY A 87 -29.24 22.04 -7.56
N VAL A 88 -29.38 20.75 -7.87
CA VAL A 88 -29.46 19.67 -6.86
C VAL A 88 -28.48 18.56 -7.24
N SER A 89 -27.68 18.07 -6.27
CA SER A 89 -26.71 17.00 -6.53
C SER A 89 -27.41 15.64 -6.70
N ILE A 90 -26.84 14.79 -7.57
CA ILE A 90 -27.35 13.45 -7.86
C ILE A 90 -27.50 12.62 -6.57
N ASN A 91 -26.51 12.71 -5.66
CA ASN A 91 -26.50 11.98 -4.38
C ASN A 91 -27.69 12.38 -3.48
N VAL A 92 -27.94 13.68 -3.30
CA VAL A 92 -29.07 14.18 -2.49
C VAL A 92 -30.40 13.78 -3.14
N LEU A 93 -30.49 13.94 -4.46
CA LEU A 93 -31.70 13.61 -5.21
C LEU A 93 -32.00 12.10 -5.18
N ARG A 94 -30.98 11.24 -5.11
CA ARG A 94 -31.16 9.79 -4.95
C ARG A 94 -31.66 9.44 -3.55
N HIS A 95 -31.05 10.00 -2.50
CA HIS A 95 -31.47 9.80 -1.11
C HIS A 95 -32.94 10.18 -0.90
N GLU A 96 -33.39 11.31 -1.45
CA GLU A 96 -34.80 11.70 -1.40
C GLU A 96 -35.68 10.78 -2.28
N ALA A 97 -35.25 10.41 -3.48
CA ALA A 97 -35.99 9.49 -4.35
C ALA A 97 -36.17 8.09 -3.73
N GLU A 98 -35.19 7.62 -2.95
CA GLU A 98 -35.24 6.40 -2.15
C GLU A 98 -36.26 6.53 -1.01
N PHE A 99 -36.20 7.60 -0.21
CA PHE A 99 -37.18 7.89 0.84
C PHE A 99 -38.63 7.93 0.31
N TYR A 100 -38.85 8.57 -0.84
CA TYR A 100 -40.18 8.65 -1.46
C TYR A 100 -40.60 7.37 -2.22
N GLY A 101 -39.73 6.37 -2.35
CA GLY A 101 -40.02 5.12 -3.06
C GLY A 101 -40.17 5.29 -4.58
N ILE A 102 -39.51 6.29 -5.18
CA ILE A 102 -39.63 6.61 -6.61
C ILE A 102 -38.63 5.76 -7.41
N THR A 103 -38.84 4.44 -7.40
CA THR A 103 -37.89 3.45 -7.97
C THR A 103 -37.38 3.76 -9.38
N PRO A 104 -38.19 4.27 -10.34
CA PRO A 104 -37.67 4.63 -11.66
C PRO A 104 -36.70 5.83 -11.66
N LEU A 105 -36.83 6.75 -10.69
CA LEU A 105 -35.88 7.86 -10.50
C LEU A 105 -34.59 7.36 -9.84
N VAL A 106 -34.71 6.54 -8.78
CA VAL A 106 -33.57 5.91 -8.10
C VAL A 106 -32.70 5.14 -9.11
N ARG A 107 -33.31 4.31 -9.98
CA ARG A 107 -32.59 3.58 -11.03
C ARG A 107 -31.89 4.49 -12.04
N ARG A 108 -32.51 5.62 -12.44
CA ARG A 108 -31.85 6.59 -13.34
C ARG A 108 -30.65 7.26 -12.67
N LEU A 109 -30.78 7.64 -11.40
CA LEU A 109 -29.71 8.31 -10.64
C LEU A 109 -28.54 7.37 -10.34
N LEU A 110 -28.81 6.10 -10.01
CA LEU A 110 -27.79 5.06 -9.89
C LEU A 110 -27.02 4.88 -11.21
N LEU A 111 -27.70 4.80 -12.35
CA LEU A 111 -27.04 4.70 -13.67
C LEU A 111 -26.18 5.95 -14.00
N CYS A 112 -26.55 7.15 -13.53
CA CYS A 112 -25.69 8.33 -13.65
C CYS A 112 -24.45 8.23 -12.75
N GLU A 113 -24.62 7.81 -11.48
CA GLU A 113 -23.51 7.57 -10.56
C GLU A 113 -22.56 6.46 -11.05
N GLU A 114 -23.08 5.43 -11.71
CA GLU A 114 -22.31 4.33 -12.32
C GLU A 114 -21.57 4.78 -13.58
N LEU A 115 -22.16 5.65 -14.41
CA LEU A 115 -21.53 6.17 -15.63
C LEU A 115 -20.28 7.02 -15.34
N GLU A 116 -20.26 7.75 -14.22
CA GLU A 116 -19.10 8.53 -13.77
C GLU A 116 -18.03 7.65 -13.07
N ARG A 117 -18.39 6.43 -12.61
CA ARG A 117 -17.52 5.55 -11.83
C ARG A 117 -16.91 4.44 -12.69
N SER A 118 -15.67 4.66 -13.12
CA SER A 118 -14.85 3.58 -13.72
C SER A 118 -14.74 2.39 -12.78
N SER A 119 -15.32 1.25 -13.16
CA SER A 119 -15.59 0.11 -12.26
C SER A 119 -14.35 -0.55 -11.66
N CYS A 120 -13.17 -0.25 -12.20
CA CYS A 120 -11.87 -0.76 -11.77
C CYS A 120 -10.87 0.36 -11.39
N GLY A 121 -11.32 1.61 -11.26
CA GLY A 121 -10.47 2.78 -11.08
C GLY A 121 -9.80 3.26 -12.39
N SER A 122 -8.67 3.94 -12.29
CA SER A 122 -7.97 4.57 -13.44
C SER A 122 -6.75 3.79 -13.95
N VAL A 123 -6.60 2.52 -13.56
CA VAL A 123 -5.48 1.64 -13.96
C VAL A 123 -5.95 0.54 -14.89
N LEU A 124 -5.08 0.17 -15.84
CA LEU A 124 -5.27 -1.04 -16.64
C LEU A 124 -5.25 -2.28 -15.74
N PHE A 125 -6.41 -2.90 -15.57
CA PHE A 125 -6.55 -4.23 -14.99
C PHE A 125 -5.84 -5.26 -15.86
N HIS A 126 -4.83 -5.92 -15.32
CA HIS A 126 -3.94 -6.83 -16.07
C HIS A 126 -4.35 -8.30 -15.94
N GLY A 127 -5.03 -8.69 -14.84
CA GLY A 127 -5.40 -10.08 -14.65
C GLY A 127 -6.01 -10.42 -13.29
N TYR A 128 -6.59 -11.62 -13.23
CA TYR A 128 -7.27 -12.21 -12.08
C TYR A 128 -6.72 -13.62 -11.84
N LEU A 129 -6.32 -13.92 -10.61
CA LEU A 129 -6.04 -15.28 -10.15
C LEU A 129 -7.20 -15.70 -9.23
N PRO A 130 -7.96 -16.75 -9.58
CA PRO A 130 -9.08 -17.21 -8.76
C PRO A 130 -8.60 -17.83 -7.43
N PRO A 131 -9.48 -17.90 -6.41
CA PRO A 131 -9.14 -18.54 -5.15
C PRO A 131 -8.72 -20.01 -5.35
N PRO A 132 -7.53 -20.42 -4.86
CA PRO A 132 -7.05 -21.79 -5.01
C PRO A 132 -7.82 -22.76 -4.09
N GLY A 133 -7.77 -24.05 -4.41
CA GLY A 133 -8.29 -25.09 -3.54
C GLY A 133 -7.48 -25.18 -2.24
N ILE A 134 -8.17 -25.16 -1.10
CA ILE A 134 -7.54 -25.28 0.23
C ILE A 134 -6.96 -26.71 0.38
N PRO A 135 -5.67 -26.88 0.73
CA PRO A 135 -5.07 -28.19 0.95
C PRO A 135 -5.75 -28.97 2.08
N SER A 136 -5.85 -30.29 1.96
CA SER A 136 -6.45 -31.13 3.00
C SER A 136 -5.57 -31.20 4.25
N ARG A 137 -6.12 -30.85 5.42
CA ARG A 137 -5.47 -31.02 6.72
C ARG A 137 -5.30 -32.51 7.03
N LYS A 138 -4.07 -32.95 7.30
CA LYS A 138 -3.76 -34.36 7.63
C LYS A 138 -4.17 -34.65 9.08
N VAL A 139 -5.23 -35.43 9.28
CA VAL A 139 -5.66 -35.86 10.62
C VAL A 139 -4.77 -37.02 11.10
N THR A 140 -3.75 -36.72 11.89
CA THR A 140 -2.95 -37.74 12.58
C THR A 140 -3.69 -38.31 13.79
N ASN A 141 -4.53 -39.33 13.55
CA ASN A 141 -5.10 -40.16 14.61
C ASN A 141 -3.97 -40.95 15.31
N THR A 142 -3.44 -40.42 16.40
CA THR A 142 -2.56 -41.15 17.35
C THR A 142 -3.37 -42.12 18.20
N ALA A 143 -3.89 -43.17 17.56
CA ALA A 143 -4.55 -44.28 18.25
C ALA A 143 -3.55 -44.95 19.21
N ARG A 144 -3.81 -44.86 20.52
CA ARG A 144 -2.99 -45.49 21.56
C ARG A 144 -3.08 -47.02 21.47
N SER A 145 -2.08 -47.66 20.88
CA SER A 145 -1.96 -49.12 20.84
C SER A 145 -1.46 -49.67 22.18
N SER A 146 -2.33 -49.71 23.20
CA SER A 146 -2.04 -50.39 24.47
C SER A 146 -2.20 -51.90 24.33
N VAL A 147 -1.13 -52.57 23.92
CA VAL A 147 -1.00 -54.04 24.03
C VAL A 147 -0.31 -54.38 25.35
N ASP A 148 -1.08 -54.89 26.32
CA ASP A 148 -0.50 -55.65 27.43
C ASP A 148 -1.47 -56.70 28.01
N ALA A 149 -0.96 -57.53 28.91
CA ALA A 149 -1.29 -58.95 29.00
C ALA A 149 -2.51 -59.39 29.85
N ARG A 150 -3.25 -60.37 29.28
CA ARG A 150 -3.81 -61.61 29.90
C ARG A 150 -5.16 -61.64 30.64
N ASN A 151 -5.84 -62.77 30.37
CA ASN A 151 -6.88 -63.50 31.13
C ASN A 151 -8.30 -62.88 31.24
N GLY A 152 -9.36 -63.69 31.03
CA GLY A 152 -10.66 -63.35 31.65
C GLY A 152 -12.01 -63.89 31.13
N LEU A 153 -12.12 -64.77 30.13
CA LEU A 153 -13.33 -65.59 29.81
C LEU A 153 -14.76 -64.96 29.89
N ASN A 154 -15.43 -64.87 28.72
CA ASN A 154 -16.87 -65.15 28.49
C ASN A 154 -17.97 -64.29 29.20
N SER A 155 -19.18 -64.11 28.68
CA SER A 155 -19.78 -64.22 27.31
C SER A 155 -21.21 -63.69 27.35
N MET A 156 -21.65 -62.95 26.32
CA MET A 156 -23.08 -62.69 25.96
C MET A 156 -23.92 -61.94 27.05
N GLU A 157 -25.07 -61.30 26.81
CA GLU A 157 -25.76 -60.75 25.62
C GLU A 157 -26.74 -59.67 26.14
N GLY A 158 -27.38 -58.88 25.27
CA GLY A 158 -28.57 -58.10 25.65
C GLY A 158 -28.58 -56.63 25.19
N GLU A 159 -29.70 -56.22 24.58
CA GLU A 159 -29.89 -54.88 24.00
C GLU A 159 -30.62 -53.89 24.94
N ALA A 160 -30.68 -52.65 24.46
CA ALA A 160 -31.85 -51.75 24.48
C ALA A 160 -31.92 -50.58 25.49
N ARG A 161 -31.73 -49.38 24.92
CA ARG A 161 -32.54 -48.15 25.09
C ARG A 161 -32.76 -47.58 26.51
N GLY A 162 -32.16 -46.42 26.77
CA GLY A 162 -32.62 -45.49 27.80
C GLY A 162 -32.04 -44.07 27.61
N ASN A 163 -32.89 -43.08 27.28
CA ASN A 163 -32.53 -41.66 27.35
C ASN A 163 -32.55 -41.19 28.81
N GLY A 164 -31.62 -40.33 29.24
CA GLY A 164 -31.86 -39.54 30.46
C GLY A 164 -30.65 -38.92 31.17
N THR A 165 -30.38 -37.65 30.85
CA THR A 165 -29.80 -36.64 31.77
C THR A 165 -28.30 -36.71 32.14
N GLN A 166 -27.68 -35.52 32.18
CA GLN A 166 -26.31 -35.25 32.66
C GLN A 166 -26.15 -35.52 34.16
N PRO A 167 -24.90 -35.80 34.60
CA PRO A 167 -24.34 -34.97 35.67
C PRO A 167 -22.92 -34.43 35.37
N VAL A 168 -22.62 -33.29 35.99
CA VAL A 168 -21.33 -32.59 35.94
C VAL A 168 -20.19 -33.44 36.50
N LEU A 169 -19.04 -33.42 35.83
CA LEU A 169 -17.73 -33.77 36.42
C LEU A 169 -16.72 -32.66 36.17
N ALA A 170 -15.79 -32.48 37.10
CA ALA A 170 -14.83 -31.39 37.11
C ALA A 170 -13.39 -31.92 37.01
N GLY A 171 -12.52 -31.15 36.36
CA GLY A 171 -11.07 -31.18 36.53
C GLY A 171 -10.34 -32.33 35.83
N ASN A 172 -9.65 -32.02 34.73
CA ASN A 172 -8.18 -32.02 34.70
C ASN A 172 -7.70 -31.10 33.57
N GLY A 173 -6.44 -30.68 33.62
CA GLY A 173 -5.91 -29.63 32.74
C GLY A 173 -5.61 -30.11 31.32
N GLU A 174 -5.91 -29.25 30.35
CA GLU A 174 -5.42 -29.31 28.96
C GLU A 174 -4.74 -27.99 28.63
N ASP A 175 -3.74 -28.02 27.75
CA ASP A 175 -2.92 -26.85 27.42
C ASP A 175 -3.75 -25.74 26.74
N THR A 176 -3.72 -24.53 27.32
CA THR A 176 -4.38 -23.35 26.74
C THR A 176 -3.63 -22.87 25.49
N ILE A 177 -3.87 -23.53 24.36
CA ILE A 177 -3.53 -23.02 23.03
C ILE A 177 -4.14 -21.63 22.92
N ARG A 178 -3.29 -20.61 22.77
CA ARG A 178 -3.74 -19.23 22.53
C ARG A 178 -4.31 -19.14 21.12
N LEU A 179 -5.60 -19.43 20.97
CA LEU A 179 -6.31 -19.09 19.74
C LEU A 179 -6.24 -17.57 19.55
N GLY A 180 -5.42 -17.14 18.59
CA GLY A 180 -5.44 -15.79 18.07
C GLY A 180 -6.76 -15.48 17.36
N VAL A 181 -6.93 -14.23 16.93
CA VAL A 181 -8.11 -13.76 16.21
C VAL A 181 -8.42 -14.72 15.03
N PRO A 182 -9.62 -15.31 14.95
CA PRO A 182 -9.92 -16.35 13.98
C PRO A 182 -9.92 -15.78 12.55
N VAL A 183 -8.94 -16.21 11.75
CA VAL A 183 -8.77 -15.78 10.36
C VAL A 183 -9.54 -16.71 9.41
N ASP A 184 -10.25 -16.13 8.42
CA ASP A 184 -10.82 -16.92 7.31
C ASP A 184 -9.68 -17.63 6.55
N PRO A 185 -9.70 -18.97 6.41
CA PRO A 185 -8.67 -19.72 5.67
C PRO A 185 -8.51 -19.31 4.20
N ARG A 186 -9.45 -18.54 3.63
CA ARG A 186 -9.36 -17.94 2.29
C ARG A 186 -8.81 -16.52 2.24
N LYS A 187 -8.76 -15.75 3.34
CA LYS A 187 -8.26 -14.34 3.32
C LYS A 187 -6.79 -14.33 2.87
N VAL A 188 -6.45 -13.64 1.79
CA VAL A 188 -5.04 -13.48 1.37
C VAL A 188 -4.36 -12.52 2.34
N LEU A 189 -3.53 -13.06 3.23
CA LEU A 189 -2.87 -12.33 4.31
C LEU A 189 -1.67 -11.52 3.84
N ILE A 190 -0.88 -12.06 2.91
CA ILE A 190 0.31 -11.41 2.35
C ILE A 190 0.44 -11.81 0.88
N VAL A 191 0.80 -10.86 0.02
CA VAL A 191 1.37 -11.15 -1.30
C VAL A 191 2.79 -10.62 -1.32
N ALA A 192 3.75 -11.44 -1.74
CA ALA A 192 5.15 -11.04 -1.92
C ALA A 192 5.64 -11.45 -3.31
N GLY A 193 6.53 -10.66 -3.92
CA GLY A 193 7.03 -10.89 -5.27
C GLY A 193 8.55 -10.89 -5.35
N HIS A 194 9.11 -11.67 -6.28
CA HIS A 194 10.54 -11.70 -6.55
C HIS A 194 10.80 -12.06 -8.01
N HIS A 195 11.38 -11.13 -8.78
CA HIS A 195 11.50 -11.24 -10.24
C HIS A 195 10.13 -11.62 -10.87
N ASN A 196 10.08 -12.66 -11.70
CA ASN A 196 8.88 -13.11 -12.43
C ASN A 196 8.00 -14.12 -11.66
N TRP A 197 8.04 -14.05 -10.33
CA TRP A 197 7.28 -14.91 -9.41
C TRP A 197 6.61 -14.09 -8.33
N ILE A 198 5.47 -14.59 -7.84
CA ILE A 198 4.82 -14.15 -6.60
C ILE A 198 4.51 -15.35 -5.70
N VAL A 199 4.33 -15.09 -4.42
CA VAL A 199 3.74 -15.98 -3.44
C VAL A 199 2.60 -15.26 -2.73
N ALA A 200 1.48 -15.94 -2.57
CA ALA A 200 0.37 -15.52 -1.74
C ALA A 200 0.29 -16.42 -0.50
N ALA A 201 0.36 -15.82 0.68
CA ALA A 201 0.08 -16.48 1.95
C ALA A 201 -1.41 -16.32 2.27
N TYR A 202 -2.10 -17.44 2.41
CA TYR A 202 -3.41 -17.56 3.02
C TYR A 202 -3.22 -17.77 4.53
N ALA A 203 -4.30 -17.98 5.30
CA ALA A 203 -4.14 -18.23 6.74
C ALA A 203 -3.24 -19.46 7.01
N HIS A 204 -3.50 -20.59 6.37
CA HIS A 204 -2.89 -21.89 6.71
C HIS A 204 -2.07 -22.53 5.58
N PHE A 205 -1.81 -21.83 4.48
CA PHE A 205 -1.02 -22.35 3.36
C PHE A 205 -0.50 -21.21 2.47
N ALA A 206 0.56 -21.48 1.71
CA ALA A 206 1.11 -20.55 0.73
C ALA A 206 1.01 -21.13 -0.69
N VAL A 207 0.79 -20.25 -1.68
CA VAL A 207 0.70 -20.61 -3.10
C VAL A 207 1.66 -19.74 -3.91
N CYS A 208 2.55 -20.37 -4.67
CA CYS A 208 3.47 -19.67 -5.57
C CYS A 208 2.92 -19.66 -7.00
N TYR A 209 3.05 -18.52 -7.66
CA TYR A 209 2.70 -18.32 -9.06
C TYR A 209 3.89 -17.75 -9.85
N ARG A 210 4.04 -18.15 -11.10
CA ARG A 210 5.09 -17.69 -12.02
C ARG A 210 4.45 -17.16 -13.31
N ILE A 211 4.92 -16.03 -13.84
CA ILE A 211 4.59 -15.60 -15.20
C ILE A 211 5.47 -16.30 -16.24
N LYS A 212 4.86 -16.79 -17.31
CA LYS A 212 5.53 -17.38 -18.49
C LYS A 212 5.02 -16.68 -19.76
N GLU A 213 5.94 -16.32 -20.67
CA GLU A 213 5.63 -15.54 -21.88
C GLU A 213 4.47 -16.11 -22.72
N SER A 214 4.33 -17.44 -22.76
CA SER A 214 3.38 -18.16 -23.62
C SER A 214 2.02 -18.46 -22.99
N SER A 215 1.85 -18.25 -21.68
CA SER A 215 0.67 -18.72 -20.93
C SER A 215 0.22 -17.78 -19.80
N GLY A 216 0.84 -16.62 -19.64
CA GLY A 216 0.58 -15.74 -18.51
C GLY A 216 1.00 -16.37 -17.18
N TRP A 217 0.26 -16.05 -16.12
CA TRP A 217 0.52 -16.55 -14.76
C TRP A 217 0.04 -17.99 -14.58
N GLN A 218 0.89 -18.82 -13.98
CA GLN A 218 0.58 -20.20 -13.63
C GLN A 218 0.89 -20.45 -12.16
N GLN A 219 0.01 -21.17 -11.47
CA GLN A 219 0.29 -21.77 -10.17
C GLN A 219 1.40 -22.83 -10.34
N VAL A 220 2.42 -22.77 -9.50
CA VAL A 220 3.64 -23.62 -9.59
C VAL A 220 4.04 -24.28 -8.27
N PHE A 221 3.42 -23.91 -7.15
CA PHE A 221 3.50 -24.66 -5.89
C PHE A 221 2.35 -24.29 -4.95
N THR A 222 1.97 -25.22 -4.10
CA THR A 222 1.04 -25.03 -2.97
C THR A 222 1.63 -25.80 -1.79
N SER A 223 1.80 -25.13 -0.65
CA SER A 223 2.27 -25.80 0.56
C SER A 223 1.24 -26.81 1.09
N PRO A 224 1.65 -27.77 1.94
CA PRO A 224 0.72 -28.45 2.82
C PRO A 224 -0.12 -27.45 3.66
N TYR A 225 -1.24 -27.91 4.20
CA TYR A 225 -1.96 -27.20 5.25
C TYR A 225 -1.11 -27.14 6.53
N LEU A 226 -1.03 -25.98 7.15
CA LEU A 226 -0.28 -25.70 8.37
C LEU A 226 -1.25 -25.53 9.55
N ASP A 227 -0.94 -26.12 10.70
CA ASP A 227 -1.81 -26.05 11.88
C ASP A 227 -1.79 -24.68 12.61
N TRP A 228 -0.92 -23.77 12.16
CA TRP A 228 -0.77 -22.38 12.61
C TRP A 228 -1.04 -21.38 11.48
N THR A 229 -1.17 -20.10 11.81
CA THR A 229 -1.45 -19.03 10.84
C THR A 229 -0.17 -18.34 10.34
N ILE A 230 -0.05 -18.12 9.03
CA ILE A 230 1.17 -17.53 8.43
C ILE A 230 1.25 -16.03 8.75
N GLU A 231 2.35 -15.62 9.39
CA GLU A 231 2.63 -14.23 9.74
C GLU A 231 3.67 -13.57 8.83
N ARG A 232 4.63 -14.35 8.30
CA ARG A 232 5.69 -13.88 7.40
C ARG A 232 5.84 -14.83 6.20
N VAL A 233 6.29 -14.29 5.07
CA VAL A 233 6.65 -15.06 3.88
C VAL A 233 7.88 -14.46 3.18
N ALA A 234 8.76 -15.33 2.68
CA ALA A 234 9.92 -14.97 1.87
C ALA A 234 9.96 -15.81 0.58
N LEU A 235 10.42 -15.22 -0.52
CA LEU A 235 10.50 -15.85 -1.84
C LEU A 235 11.82 -15.53 -2.51
N ASN A 236 12.57 -16.55 -2.93
CA ASN A 236 13.74 -16.42 -3.81
C ASN A 236 13.51 -17.22 -5.10
N ALA A 237 13.35 -16.50 -6.20
CA ALA A 237 13.19 -17.05 -7.54
C ALA A 237 14.47 -17.03 -8.41
N LYS A 238 15.65 -16.74 -7.83
CA LYS A 238 16.92 -16.57 -8.55
C LYS A 238 18.11 -17.17 -7.80
N VAL A 239 18.14 -18.50 -7.71
CA VAL A 239 19.36 -19.24 -7.35
C VAL A 239 20.22 -19.42 -8.59
N VAL A 240 21.25 -18.59 -8.72
CA VAL A 240 22.31 -18.76 -9.72
C VAL A 240 23.38 -19.67 -9.13
N GLY A 241 23.58 -20.86 -9.71
CA GLY A 241 24.69 -21.74 -9.37
C GLY A 241 24.69 -22.29 -7.92
N GLY A 242 23.53 -22.42 -7.28
CA GLY A 242 23.40 -23.10 -5.99
C GLY A 242 23.69 -24.61 -6.07
N PRO A 243 23.85 -25.31 -4.93
CA PRO A 243 24.28 -26.72 -4.92
C PRO A 243 23.34 -27.68 -5.64
N HIS A 244 22.04 -27.36 -5.77
CA HIS A 244 21.07 -28.19 -6.49
C HIS A 244 20.69 -27.57 -7.86
N GLY A 245 21.43 -26.54 -8.29
CA GLY A 245 21.41 -25.93 -9.61
C GLY A 245 20.26 -24.94 -9.84
N ASP A 246 19.86 -24.76 -11.09
CA ASP A 246 18.75 -23.86 -11.49
C ASP A 246 17.36 -24.37 -11.05
N LYS A 247 17.30 -25.48 -10.30
CA LYS A 247 16.04 -26.05 -9.78
C LYS A 247 15.59 -25.40 -8.46
N ASP A 248 16.48 -24.68 -7.79
CA ASP A 248 16.21 -24.09 -6.47
C ASP A 248 15.47 -22.76 -6.62
N LYS A 249 14.15 -22.82 -6.78
CA LYS A 249 13.27 -21.70 -6.45
C LYS A 249 12.80 -21.98 -5.03
N MET A 250 12.87 -21.01 -4.11
CA MET A 250 12.68 -21.25 -2.68
C MET A 250 11.60 -20.35 -2.11
N VAL A 251 10.77 -20.91 -1.24
CA VAL A 251 9.74 -20.20 -0.48
C VAL A 251 9.83 -20.59 0.98
N ALA A 252 9.78 -19.61 1.87
CA ALA A 252 9.72 -19.83 3.31
C ALA A 252 8.53 -19.09 3.92
N VAL A 253 7.92 -19.66 4.96
CA VAL A 253 6.89 -19.00 5.76
C VAL A 253 7.21 -19.15 7.24
N ALA A 254 6.76 -18.19 8.05
CA ALA A 254 6.95 -18.22 9.50
C ALA A 254 5.69 -17.77 10.27
N SER A 255 5.61 -18.21 11.52
CA SER A 255 4.59 -17.90 12.52
C SER A 255 5.19 -18.07 13.92
N GLU A 256 4.95 -17.11 14.80
CA GLU A 256 5.68 -16.96 16.06
C GLU A 256 7.20 -17.14 15.84
N SER A 257 7.80 -18.16 16.46
CA SER A 257 9.24 -18.49 16.31
C SER A 257 9.56 -19.55 15.25
N SER A 258 8.53 -20.16 14.63
CA SER A 258 8.66 -21.30 13.72
C SER A 258 8.79 -20.86 12.28
N ILE A 259 9.69 -21.50 11.52
CA ILE A 259 9.97 -21.21 10.12
C ILE A 259 9.94 -22.54 9.35
N ILE A 260 9.31 -22.59 8.17
CA ILE A 260 9.43 -23.73 7.24
C ILE A 260 9.94 -23.21 5.90
N LEU A 261 10.89 -23.92 5.31
CA LEU A 261 11.49 -23.64 4.01
C LEU A 261 11.22 -24.79 3.03
N TRP A 262 10.75 -24.47 1.83
CA TRP A 262 10.57 -25.42 0.72
C TRP A 262 11.38 -25.02 -0.51
N SER A 263 11.92 -26.03 -1.20
CA SER A 263 12.28 -25.92 -2.62
C SER A 263 11.00 -26.03 -3.47
N VAL A 264 11.00 -25.39 -4.63
CA VAL A 264 9.91 -25.38 -5.61
C VAL A 264 10.51 -25.63 -6.98
N GLN A 265 10.11 -26.73 -7.61
CA GLN A 265 10.59 -27.12 -8.93
C GLN A 265 9.58 -26.70 -10.01
N ASP A 266 10.07 -26.35 -11.20
CA ASP A 266 9.25 -25.85 -12.33
C ASP A 266 8.15 -26.81 -12.83
N GLY A 267 8.14 -28.07 -12.36
CA GLY A 267 7.13 -29.08 -12.65
C GLY A 267 5.91 -29.09 -11.70
N GLY A 268 5.79 -28.15 -10.76
CA GLY A 268 4.66 -28.05 -9.82
C GLY A 268 4.89 -28.71 -8.46
N SER A 269 5.96 -29.50 -8.33
CA SER A 269 6.36 -30.17 -7.08
C SER A 269 7.31 -29.31 -6.26
N GLY A 270 6.99 -29.09 -4.98
CA GLY A 270 7.95 -28.61 -3.99
C GLY A 270 8.40 -29.71 -3.04
N SER A 271 9.56 -29.53 -2.41
CA SER A 271 10.06 -30.38 -1.32
C SER A 271 10.37 -29.54 -0.10
N GLU A 272 10.08 -30.05 1.09
CA GLU A 272 10.56 -29.43 2.32
C GLU A 272 12.09 -29.53 2.37
N ILE A 273 12.75 -28.42 2.74
CA ILE A 273 14.18 -28.37 3.02
C ILE A 273 14.41 -28.51 4.52
N GLY A 274 13.55 -27.90 5.33
CA GLY A 274 13.52 -28.11 6.77
C GLY A 274 12.55 -27.19 7.51
N VAL A 275 12.29 -27.56 8.76
CA VAL A 275 11.64 -26.73 9.78
C VAL A 275 12.73 -26.19 10.71
N PHE A 276 12.72 -24.89 10.97
CA PHE A 276 13.66 -24.19 11.83
C PHE A 276 12.92 -23.39 12.90
N SER A 277 13.63 -23.00 13.97
CA SER A 277 13.12 -22.04 14.95
C SER A 277 14.16 -20.97 15.24
N LEU A 278 13.70 -19.73 15.40
CA LEU A 278 14.51 -18.61 15.88
C LEU A 278 14.55 -18.57 17.43
N GLY A 279 13.70 -19.34 18.10
CA GLY A 279 13.55 -19.34 19.57
C GLY A 279 12.83 -18.11 20.16
N VAL A 280 12.47 -17.14 19.32
CA VAL A 280 11.74 -15.88 19.61
C VAL A 280 10.86 -15.54 18.38
N PRO A 281 9.87 -14.65 18.49
CA PRO A 281 9.05 -14.23 17.36
C PRO A 281 9.86 -13.71 16.15
N VAL A 282 9.44 -14.05 14.94
CA VAL A 282 10.12 -13.66 13.69
C VAL A 282 9.58 -12.30 13.20
N ASP A 283 10.39 -11.25 13.38
CA ASP A 283 10.04 -9.87 13.03
C ASP A 283 10.34 -9.50 11.57
N ALA A 284 11.22 -10.26 10.91
CA ALA A 284 11.35 -10.26 9.46
C ALA A 284 11.87 -11.62 8.96
N LEU A 285 11.51 -11.96 7.71
CA LEU A 285 11.93 -13.17 7.01
C LEU A 285 12.21 -12.79 5.54
N PHE A 286 13.42 -13.00 5.05
CA PHE A 286 13.85 -12.61 3.70
C PHE A 286 15.07 -13.43 3.23
N PHE A 287 15.47 -13.27 1.97
CA PHE A 287 16.68 -13.92 1.43
C PHE A 287 17.78 -12.89 1.12
N ILE A 288 19.04 -13.24 1.41
CA ILE A 288 20.23 -12.53 0.90
C ILE A 288 20.98 -13.49 -0.01
N GLY A 289 20.89 -13.25 -1.32
CA GLY A 289 21.31 -14.24 -2.32
C GLY A 289 20.53 -15.54 -2.11
N ASN A 290 21.23 -16.64 -1.81
CA ASN A 290 20.60 -17.93 -1.55
C ASN A 290 20.33 -18.18 -0.04
N GLN A 291 20.85 -17.36 0.86
CA GLN A 291 20.72 -17.57 2.31
C GLN A 291 19.35 -17.07 2.79
N LEU A 292 18.61 -17.87 3.56
CA LEU A 292 17.39 -17.40 4.24
C LEU A 292 17.80 -16.73 5.55
N VAL A 293 17.28 -15.55 5.81
CA VAL A 293 17.54 -14.76 7.03
C VAL A 293 16.21 -14.54 7.75
N ALA A 294 16.23 -14.75 9.07
CA ALA A 294 15.18 -14.31 9.98
C ALA A 294 15.78 -13.38 11.05
N THR A 295 15.05 -12.35 11.45
CA THR A 295 15.49 -11.43 12.52
C THR A 295 14.39 -11.19 13.54
N SER A 296 14.75 -10.93 14.79
CA SER A 296 13.82 -10.48 15.82
C SER A 296 14.28 -9.19 16.50
N HIS A 297 13.32 -8.33 16.85
CA HIS A 297 13.52 -7.12 17.63
C HIS A 297 14.12 -7.41 19.01
N THR A 298 14.02 -8.65 19.52
CA THR A 298 14.64 -9.06 20.78
C THR A 298 16.17 -9.15 20.71
N GLY A 299 16.77 -9.00 19.53
CA GLY A 299 18.22 -9.16 19.33
C GLY A 299 18.62 -10.58 18.94
N LYS A 300 17.87 -11.24 18.04
CA LYS A 300 18.29 -12.51 17.42
C LYS A 300 18.32 -12.42 15.91
N VAL A 301 19.33 -13.06 15.31
CA VAL A 301 19.44 -13.28 13.86
C VAL A 301 19.60 -14.77 13.59
N GLY A 302 18.73 -15.34 12.78
CA GLY A 302 18.82 -16.70 12.25
C GLY A 302 19.21 -16.67 10.79
N VAL A 303 20.18 -17.50 10.38
CA VAL A 303 20.63 -17.63 8.99
C VAL A 303 20.68 -19.10 8.60
N TRP A 304 19.95 -19.47 7.55
CA TRP A 304 20.10 -20.75 6.87
C TRP A 304 21.07 -20.59 5.71
N ASN A 305 22.06 -21.47 5.65
CA ASN A 305 23.08 -21.47 4.61
C ASN A 305 22.75 -22.50 3.52
N ALA A 306 22.43 -22.06 2.32
CA ALA A 306 22.07 -22.94 1.21
C ALA A 306 23.19 -23.89 0.78
N VAL A 307 24.47 -23.54 1.04
CA VAL A 307 25.64 -24.36 0.64
C VAL A 307 25.88 -25.51 1.61
N THR A 308 25.67 -25.29 2.91
CA THR A 308 25.95 -26.27 3.97
C THR A 308 24.67 -26.87 4.59
N GLN A 309 23.50 -26.38 4.18
CA GLN A 309 22.17 -26.70 4.70
C GLN A 309 21.98 -26.49 6.22
N HIS A 310 22.89 -25.75 6.85
CA HIS A 310 22.90 -25.47 8.29
C HIS A 310 22.05 -24.25 8.68
N TRP A 311 21.38 -24.32 9.83
CA TRP A 311 20.68 -23.20 10.47
C TRP A 311 21.47 -22.73 11.68
N GLN A 312 21.95 -21.48 11.65
CA GLN A 312 22.63 -20.84 12.77
C GLN A 312 21.75 -19.74 13.34
N VAL A 313 21.66 -19.66 14.68
CA VAL A 313 21.08 -18.50 15.38
C VAL A 313 22.18 -17.82 16.18
N GLN A 314 22.20 -16.49 16.13
CA GLN A 314 23.16 -15.64 16.83
C GLN A 314 22.40 -14.56 17.61
N ASP A 315 22.85 -14.32 18.85
CA ASP A 315 22.39 -13.21 19.68
C ASP A 315 23.15 -11.93 19.32
N VAL A 316 22.43 -10.81 19.22
CA VAL A 316 22.92 -9.48 18.81
C VAL A 316 22.24 -8.38 19.65
N VAL A 317 22.69 -7.13 19.49
CA VAL A 317 22.02 -5.97 20.12
C VAL A 317 20.58 -5.83 19.56
N PRO A 318 19.55 -5.54 20.40
CA PRO A 318 18.15 -5.48 19.97
C PRO A 318 17.93 -4.63 18.70
N ILE A 319 17.34 -5.27 17.70
CA ILE A 319 17.23 -4.75 16.33
C ILE A 319 15.99 -3.84 16.24
N THR A 320 16.18 -2.60 15.78
CA THR A 320 15.10 -1.63 15.54
C THR A 320 14.88 -1.31 14.07
N SER A 321 15.83 -1.63 13.20
CA SER A 321 15.65 -1.64 11.74
C SER A 321 16.71 -2.52 11.05
N TYR A 322 16.51 -2.85 9.78
CA TYR A 322 17.49 -3.55 8.96
C TYR A 322 17.41 -3.11 7.50
N ASP A 323 18.46 -3.35 6.73
CA ASP A 323 18.44 -3.28 5.26
C ASP A 323 19.50 -4.22 4.65
N THR A 324 19.43 -4.47 3.34
CA THR A 324 20.31 -5.39 2.62
C THR A 324 21.03 -4.71 1.45
N ALA A 325 22.32 -5.02 1.30
CA ALA A 325 23.22 -4.39 0.35
C ALA A 325 24.15 -5.43 -0.29
N GLY A 326 23.71 -6.07 -1.37
CA GLY A 326 24.46 -7.14 -2.03
C GLY A 326 24.51 -8.41 -1.16
N SER A 327 25.65 -8.71 -0.55
CA SER A 327 25.80 -9.78 0.45
C SER A 327 25.79 -9.29 1.91
N PHE A 328 25.72 -7.97 2.13
CA PHE A 328 25.71 -7.41 3.47
C PHE A 328 24.28 -7.31 4.01
N LEU A 329 24.06 -7.84 5.21
CA LEU A 329 22.96 -7.45 6.09
C LEU A 329 23.44 -6.28 6.94
N LEU A 330 22.66 -5.22 7.05
CA LEU A 330 22.89 -4.14 8.01
C LEU A 330 21.75 -4.09 9.00
N LEU A 331 22.07 -3.84 10.27
CA LEU A 331 21.15 -3.83 11.41
C LEU A 331 21.29 -2.50 12.14
N GLY A 332 20.21 -1.73 12.23
CA GLY A 332 20.10 -0.57 13.10
C GLY A 332 19.56 -1.00 14.46
N CYS A 333 20.22 -0.62 15.54
CA CYS A 333 19.94 -1.13 16.88
C CYS A 333 19.41 -0.05 17.84
N ASN A 334 18.79 -0.52 18.92
CA ASN A 334 18.14 0.33 19.94
C ASN A 334 19.11 1.22 20.74
N ASN A 335 20.42 0.98 20.65
CA ASN A 335 21.48 1.73 21.33
C ASN A 335 22.10 2.83 20.46
N GLY A 336 21.67 2.99 19.19
CA GLY A 336 22.28 3.92 18.23
C GLY A 336 23.37 3.30 17.34
N SER A 337 23.80 2.05 17.57
CA SER A 337 24.73 1.36 16.68
C SER A 337 24.07 0.97 15.35
N ILE A 338 24.88 1.00 14.28
CA ILE A 338 24.60 0.30 13.02
C ILE A 338 25.66 -0.79 12.88
N TYR A 339 25.22 -2.05 12.88
CA TYR A 339 26.08 -3.21 12.62
C TYR A 339 25.95 -3.69 11.18
N TYR A 340 26.96 -4.40 10.67
CA TYR A 340 26.87 -5.16 9.44
C TYR A 340 27.35 -6.61 9.61
N ILE A 341 26.81 -7.51 8.78
CA ILE A 341 27.18 -8.92 8.72
C ILE A 341 27.35 -9.30 7.23
N ASP A 342 28.48 -9.92 6.89
CA ASP A 342 28.79 -10.33 5.51
C ASP A 342 28.40 -11.80 5.25
N MET A 343 27.30 -12.01 4.53
CA MET A 343 26.78 -13.35 4.21
C MET A 343 27.71 -14.17 3.30
N GLN A 344 28.64 -13.55 2.57
CA GLN A 344 29.66 -14.28 1.80
C GLN A 344 30.79 -14.83 2.68
N LYS A 345 31.06 -14.20 3.84
CA LYS A 345 32.02 -14.72 4.82
C LYS A 345 31.44 -15.81 5.72
N PHE A 346 30.11 -15.89 5.85
CA PHE A 346 29.46 -16.85 6.74
C PHE A 346 29.89 -18.32 6.50
N PRO A 347 29.91 -18.88 5.26
CA PRO A 347 30.41 -20.25 5.04
C PRO A 347 31.85 -20.50 5.51
N LEU A 348 32.70 -19.46 5.51
CA LEU A 348 34.09 -19.55 5.98
C LEU A 348 34.19 -19.47 7.52
N ARG A 349 33.19 -18.89 8.18
CA ARG A 349 33.12 -18.67 9.64
C ARG A 349 32.31 -19.70 10.40
N MET A 350 31.50 -20.55 9.75
CA MET A 350 30.71 -21.57 10.45
C MET A 350 31.52 -22.55 11.32
N LYS A 351 32.83 -22.70 11.13
CA LYS A 351 33.69 -23.47 12.06
C LYS A 351 33.69 -22.90 13.48
N ASP A 352 33.58 -21.58 13.58
CA ASP A 352 33.50 -20.83 14.82
C ASP A 352 32.03 -20.80 15.35
N ASN A 353 31.08 -21.30 14.55
CA ASN A 353 29.61 -21.13 14.64
C ASN A 353 29.13 -19.68 14.73
N ASP A 354 30.02 -18.72 14.43
CA ASP A 354 29.79 -17.29 14.63
C ASP A 354 29.41 -16.58 13.31
N LEU A 355 28.50 -15.61 13.42
CA LEU A 355 28.21 -14.63 12.39
C LEU A 355 29.02 -13.38 12.74
N LEU A 356 30.00 -13.01 11.90
CA LEU A 356 30.87 -11.87 12.17
C LEU A 356 30.09 -10.53 12.12
N VAL A 357 29.46 -10.17 13.23
CA VAL A 357 28.76 -8.90 13.45
C VAL A 357 29.81 -7.83 13.74
N THR A 358 29.93 -6.84 12.86
CA THR A 358 30.90 -5.75 12.99
C THR A 358 30.17 -4.41 13.10
N GLU A 359 30.52 -3.58 14.07
CA GLU A 359 29.96 -2.22 14.15
C GLU A 359 30.49 -1.38 12.99
N LEU A 360 29.58 -0.80 12.22
CA LEU A 360 29.89 0.03 11.05
C LEU A 360 29.93 1.51 11.42
N TYR A 361 29.00 1.94 12.28
CA TYR A 361 28.80 3.33 12.67
C TYR A 361 28.04 3.39 14.01
N HIS A 362 28.22 4.47 14.77
CA HIS A 362 27.52 4.71 16.02
C HIS A 362 26.88 6.10 16.02
N ASP A 363 25.60 6.20 16.37
CA ASP A 363 24.87 7.46 16.38
C ASP A 363 25.44 8.44 17.43
N PRO A 364 25.83 9.68 17.07
CA PRO A 364 26.44 10.63 18.03
C PRO A 364 25.52 11.09 19.17
N SER A 365 24.23 10.72 19.16
CA SER A 365 23.26 10.97 20.23
C SER A 365 22.91 9.72 21.04
N ASN A 366 23.41 8.53 20.67
CA ASN A 366 22.94 7.22 21.11
C ASN A 366 21.43 7.01 20.84
N ASP A 367 20.89 7.66 19.80
CA ASP A 367 19.46 7.62 19.46
C ASP A 367 19.16 6.38 18.61
N ALA A 368 18.20 5.57 19.06
CA ALA A 368 17.86 4.28 18.47
C ALA A 368 17.58 4.37 16.95
N VAL A 369 18.18 3.47 16.17
CA VAL A 369 18.10 3.49 14.70
C VAL A 369 16.82 2.78 14.25
N THR A 370 15.72 3.53 14.20
CA THR A 370 14.35 3.02 13.92
C THR A 370 14.02 2.86 12.44
N ALA A 371 14.85 3.39 11.53
CA ALA A 371 14.75 3.11 10.11
C ALA A 371 16.14 3.13 9.45
N LEU A 372 16.37 2.29 8.44
CA LEU A 372 17.66 2.17 7.74
C LEU A 372 17.45 2.00 6.23
N SER A 373 18.29 2.65 5.41
CA SER A 373 18.32 2.46 3.96
C SER A 373 19.72 2.64 3.40
N VAL A 374 20.24 1.64 2.71
CA VAL A 374 21.55 1.65 2.03
C VAL A 374 21.36 1.86 0.53
N TYR A 375 22.15 2.75 -0.05
CA TYR A 375 22.30 2.91 -1.49
C TYR A 375 23.74 2.53 -1.88
N LEU A 376 23.88 1.49 -2.71
CA LEU A 376 25.15 1.12 -3.31
C LEU A 376 25.25 1.76 -4.69
N THR A 377 26.15 2.72 -4.86
CA THR A 377 26.41 3.29 -6.19
C THR A 377 26.94 2.20 -7.14
N PRO A 378 26.41 2.09 -8.37
CA PRO A 378 26.88 1.11 -9.34
C PRO A 378 28.38 1.19 -9.60
N LYS A 379 29.06 0.04 -9.66
CA LYS A 379 30.48 -0.05 -10.04
C LYS A 379 30.69 0.44 -11.47
N THR A 380 31.21 1.67 -11.63
CA THR A 380 31.84 2.11 -12.88
C THR A 380 33.34 1.81 -12.81
N SER A 381 34.02 1.75 -13.96
CA SER A 381 35.48 1.54 -14.03
C SER A 381 36.32 2.67 -13.42
N VAL A 382 35.68 3.75 -12.93
CA VAL A 382 36.32 4.94 -12.35
C VAL A 382 35.83 5.18 -10.90
N SER A 383 34.95 4.33 -10.37
CA SER A 383 34.29 4.56 -9.07
C SER A 383 34.14 3.27 -8.28
N GLY A 384 34.78 3.21 -7.11
CA GLY A 384 34.69 2.04 -6.21
C GLY A 384 33.29 1.84 -5.60
N ASN A 385 33.17 0.85 -4.71
CA ASN A 385 31.94 0.63 -3.94
C ASN A 385 31.73 1.77 -2.93
N TRP A 386 30.95 2.77 -3.33
CA TRP A 386 30.40 3.75 -2.40
C TRP A 386 29.34 3.08 -1.53
N ILE A 387 29.39 3.37 -0.22
CA ILE A 387 28.33 3.00 0.71
C ILE A 387 27.72 4.30 1.22
N GLU A 388 26.49 4.57 0.79
CA GLU A 388 25.70 5.71 1.24
C GLU A 388 24.54 5.16 2.06
N ILE A 389 24.37 5.61 3.30
CA ILE A 389 23.34 5.11 4.21
C ILE A 389 22.54 6.28 4.74
N ALA A 390 21.24 6.26 4.50
CA ALA A 390 20.30 7.11 5.22
C ALA A 390 19.70 6.31 6.37
N TYR A 391 19.63 6.90 7.57
CA TYR A 391 18.94 6.29 8.71
C TYR A 391 18.03 7.30 9.43
N GLY A 392 16.98 6.78 10.06
CA GLY A 392 16.02 7.52 10.84
C GLY A 392 16.05 7.07 12.29
N THR A 393 15.72 7.97 13.21
CA THR A 393 15.88 7.73 14.65
C THR A 393 14.59 7.92 15.47
N SER A 394 14.62 7.47 16.73
CA SER A 394 13.47 7.53 17.63
C SER A 394 13.06 8.95 18.03
N SER A 395 13.98 9.92 18.06
CA SER A 395 13.63 11.33 18.27
C SER A 395 12.99 12.03 17.05
N GLY A 396 12.97 11.38 15.88
CA GLY A 396 12.49 11.96 14.63
C GLY A 396 13.57 12.64 13.77
N ALA A 397 14.85 12.41 14.07
CA ALA A 397 15.95 12.85 13.22
C ALA A 397 16.11 11.92 12.00
N VAL A 398 16.50 12.53 10.87
CA VAL A 398 16.88 11.84 9.63
C VAL A 398 18.35 12.16 9.38
N ARG A 399 19.20 11.15 9.21
CA ARG A 399 20.66 11.29 9.11
C ARG A 399 21.18 10.56 7.88
N VAL A 400 22.27 11.07 7.30
CA VAL A 400 22.95 10.46 6.15
C VAL A 400 24.43 10.32 6.48
N ILE A 401 24.95 9.11 6.37
CA ILE A 401 26.38 8.78 6.48
C ILE A 401 26.90 8.26 5.12
N VAL A 402 28.16 8.55 4.81
CA VAL A 402 28.80 8.14 3.55
C VAL A 402 30.20 7.58 3.80
N GLN A 403 30.61 6.58 3.02
CA GLN A 403 31.96 6.04 3.03
C GLN A 403 32.58 6.10 1.63
N HIS A 404 33.70 6.82 1.50
CA HIS A 404 34.46 6.91 0.25
C HIS A 404 35.29 5.63 0.06
N PRO A 405 35.43 5.08 -1.16
CA PRO A 405 36.28 3.91 -1.43
C PRO A 405 37.75 4.08 -1.01
N GLU A 406 38.23 5.34 -0.95
CA GLU A 406 39.59 5.69 -0.50
C GLU A 406 39.70 5.85 1.04
N THR A 407 38.57 6.01 1.76
CA THR A 407 38.53 6.21 3.21
C THR A 407 37.97 4.99 3.96
N VAL A 408 38.06 3.79 3.38
CA VAL A 408 37.55 2.54 3.98
C VAL A 408 38.11 2.32 5.40
N GLY A 409 39.39 2.67 5.63
CA GLY A 409 40.03 2.59 6.95
C GLY A 409 39.60 3.65 7.97
N SER A 410 38.71 4.58 7.62
CA SER A 410 38.21 5.66 8.50
C SER A 410 36.75 5.50 8.92
N GLY A 411 36.08 4.42 8.48
CA GLY A 411 34.63 4.24 8.65
C GLY A 411 33.77 5.20 7.81
N PRO A 412 32.44 5.10 7.88
CA PRO A 412 31.52 6.08 7.32
C PRO A 412 31.50 7.37 8.15
N GLN A 413 31.28 8.51 7.50
CA GLN A 413 31.22 9.83 8.14
C GLN A 413 29.82 10.43 8.03
N LEU A 414 29.40 11.17 9.07
CA LEU A 414 28.13 11.91 9.08
C LEU A 414 28.17 13.06 8.08
N PHE A 415 27.37 12.95 7.02
CA PHE A 415 27.31 13.91 5.93
C PHE A 415 26.24 14.98 6.15
N GLN A 416 25.08 14.58 6.69
CA GLN A 416 23.94 15.48 6.92
C GLN A 416 23.03 14.98 8.05
N THR A 417 22.37 15.91 8.74
CA THR A 417 21.25 15.65 9.68
C THR A 417 20.09 16.59 9.38
N PHE A 418 18.86 16.09 9.47
CA PHE A 418 17.61 16.85 9.38
C PHE A 418 16.76 16.55 10.62
N THR A 419 16.51 17.57 11.45
CA THR A 419 15.68 17.50 12.66
C THR A 419 14.25 17.95 12.33
N VAL A 420 13.49 17.06 11.70
CA VAL A 420 12.31 17.44 10.90
C VAL A 420 11.00 16.76 11.30
N HIS A 421 11.05 15.57 11.91
CA HIS A 421 9.86 14.92 12.47
C HIS A 421 9.80 15.16 13.98
N ARG A 422 8.60 15.14 14.56
CA ARG A 422 8.37 15.23 16.03
C ARG A 422 8.00 13.86 16.62
N SER A 423 8.27 12.78 15.90
CA SER A 423 7.89 11.40 16.22
C SER A 423 8.89 10.44 15.57
N PRO A 424 9.05 9.20 16.07
CA PRO A 424 10.00 8.23 15.53
C PRO A 424 9.91 8.06 14.02
N VAL A 425 11.05 8.02 13.33
CA VAL A 425 11.11 7.73 11.90
C VAL A 425 10.89 6.22 11.72
N THR A 426 9.75 5.82 11.15
CA THR A 426 9.34 4.42 10.98
C THR A 426 9.82 3.82 9.66
N LYS A 427 10.09 4.65 8.65
CA LYS A 427 10.68 4.24 7.37
C LYS A 427 11.59 5.31 6.79
N ILE A 428 12.59 4.87 6.04
CA ILE A 428 13.47 5.72 5.27
C ILE A 428 13.86 5.01 3.98
N MET A 429 14.12 5.76 2.91
CA MET A 429 14.49 5.23 1.61
C MET A 429 15.41 6.21 0.90
N LEU A 430 16.62 5.74 0.55
CA LEU A 430 17.60 6.47 -0.24
C LEU A 430 17.63 5.88 -1.65
N SER A 431 17.28 6.70 -2.63
CA SER A 431 17.14 6.36 -4.05
C SER A 431 18.14 7.14 -4.91
N GLU A 432 18.18 6.88 -6.23
CA GLU A 432 19.05 7.61 -7.18
C GLU A 432 18.88 9.14 -7.11
N LYS A 433 17.66 9.63 -6.85
CA LYS A 433 17.32 11.07 -6.91
C LYS A 433 16.61 11.60 -5.66
N HIS A 434 16.16 10.74 -4.75
CA HIS A 434 15.38 11.15 -3.59
C HIS A 434 15.86 10.51 -2.29
N LEU A 435 15.73 11.25 -1.20
CA LEU A 435 15.71 10.74 0.17
C LEU A 435 14.28 10.89 0.68
N VAL A 436 13.61 9.78 0.99
CA VAL A 436 12.26 9.76 1.56
C VAL A 436 12.34 9.32 3.01
N SER A 437 11.59 9.98 3.88
CA SER A 437 11.44 9.62 5.30
C SER A 437 9.96 9.61 5.69
N VAL A 438 9.56 8.71 6.57
CA VAL A 438 8.20 8.60 7.12
C VAL A 438 8.29 8.48 8.63
N CYS A 439 7.47 9.24 9.37
CA CYS A 439 7.39 9.11 10.83
C CYS A 439 6.00 8.65 11.32
N ALA A 440 5.96 8.21 12.58
CA ALA A 440 4.78 7.62 13.22
C ALA A 440 3.55 8.57 13.33
N ASP A 441 3.69 9.89 13.15
CA ASP A 441 2.54 10.79 13.09
C ASP A 441 1.78 10.59 11.75
N ASN A 442 0.83 9.66 11.74
CA ASN A 442 -0.11 9.44 10.63
C ASN A 442 0.61 9.22 9.28
N ASN A 443 1.75 8.53 9.32
CA ASN A 443 2.69 8.37 8.20
C ASN A 443 3.03 9.70 7.53
N HIS A 444 3.51 10.69 8.30
CA HIS A 444 4.01 11.96 7.76
C HIS A 444 5.29 11.71 6.98
N VAL A 445 5.18 11.83 5.67
CA VAL A 445 6.28 11.75 4.71
C VAL A 445 6.95 13.11 4.57
N ARG A 446 8.29 13.11 4.55
CA ARG A 446 9.11 14.21 4.01
C ARG A 446 10.13 13.67 3.03
N THR A 447 10.28 14.34 1.90
CA THR A 447 11.18 13.95 0.81
C THR A 447 12.14 15.09 0.44
N TRP A 448 13.40 14.78 0.14
CA TRP A 448 14.41 15.72 -0.37
C TRP A 448 15.00 15.22 -1.69
N THR A 449 15.40 16.16 -2.56
CA THR A 449 16.19 15.84 -3.76
C THR A 449 17.63 15.54 -3.38
N VAL A 450 18.15 14.40 -3.84
CA VAL A 450 19.53 13.96 -3.63
C VAL A 450 20.32 14.18 -4.91
N THR A 451 21.37 15.01 -4.86
CA THR A 451 22.23 15.31 -6.00
C THR A 451 23.57 14.63 -5.85
N ARG A 452 23.98 13.86 -6.87
CA ARG A 452 25.24 13.12 -6.90
C ARG A 452 26.18 13.65 -7.98
N PHE A 453 27.45 13.87 -7.64
CA PHE A 453 28.53 14.19 -8.58
C PHE A 453 29.48 12.98 -8.67
N ARG A 454 29.73 12.50 -9.90
CA ARG A 454 30.56 11.31 -10.16
C ARG A 454 30.11 10.03 -9.41
N GLY A 455 28.82 9.95 -9.05
CA GLY A 455 28.23 8.81 -8.35
C GLY A 455 28.18 8.91 -6.81
N MET A 456 28.72 9.97 -6.21
CA MET A 456 28.68 10.25 -4.77
C MET A 456 27.74 11.42 -4.48
N ILE A 457 26.96 11.37 -3.39
CA ILE A 457 26.26 12.55 -2.83
C ILE A 457 27.29 13.64 -2.50
N SER A 458 27.32 14.70 -3.32
CA SER A 458 28.38 15.71 -3.30
C SER A 458 27.97 17.05 -2.68
N THR A 459 26.66 17.24 -2.49
CA THR A 459 26.06 18.40 -1.86
C THR A 459 25.12 17.92 -0.77
N GLN A 460 25.17 18.53 0.40
CA GLN A 460 24.12 18.35 1.41
C GLN A 460 22.75 18.64 0.77
N PRO A 461 21.77 17.72 0.82
CA PRO A 461 20.44 18.01 0.33
C PRO A 461 19.89 19.23 1.07
N GLY A 462 19.16 20.10 0.36
CA GLY A 462 18.66 21.36 0.93
C GLY A 462 17.86 21.13 2.22
N SER A 463 17.95 22.04 3.18
CA SER A 463 17.24 21.92 4.46
C SER A 463 15.71 21.87 4.29
N THR A 464 15.19 22.57 3.27
CA THR A 464 13.79 22.51 2.84
C THR A 464 13.51 21.19 2.10
N PRO A 465 12.53 20.37 2.53
CA PRO A 465 12.10 19.20 1.77
C PRO A 465 11.36 19.61 0.48
N LEU A 466 11.51 18.78 -0.56
CA LEU A 466 10.76 18.84 -1.81
C LEU A 466 9.25 18.67 -1.59
N ALA A 467 8.85 17.82 -0.64
CA ALA A 467 7.46 17.56 -0.32
C ALA A 467 7.25 17.19 1.16
N SER A 468 6.04 17.43 1.66
CA SER A 468 5.60 17.11 3.01
C SER A 468 4.11 16.79 3.01
N PHE A 469 3.73 15.52 3.24
CA PHE A 469 2.35 15.03 3.15
C PHE A 469 2.12 13.80 4.05
N LYS A 470 0.86 13.44 4.32
CA LYS A 470 0.52 12.23 5.10
C LYS A 470 -0.03 11.10 4.22
N ILE A 471 0.29 9.85 4.56
CA ILE A 471 -0.28 8.62 4.01
C ILE A 471 -1.22 8.02 5.07
N LEU A 472 -2.43 8.59 5.18
CA LEU A 472 -3.44 8.13 6.15
C LEU A 472 -3.84 6.67 5.84
N SER A 473 -3.62 5.80 6.82
CA SER A 473 -3.92 4.37 6.78
C SER A 473 -4.34 3.95 8.19
N LEU A 474 -5.62 3.65 8.39
CA LEU A 474 -6.12 3.13 9.66
C LEU A 474 -5.86 1.63 9.77
N GLU A 475 -5.62 1.15 10.99
CA GLU A 475 -5.34 -0.27 11.27
C GLU A 475 -6.60 -1.03 11.73
N GLU A 476 -6.63 -2.35 11.48
CA GLU A 476 -7.72 -3.24 11.90
C GLU A 476 -7.65 -3.40 13.43
N THR A 477 -8.72 -3.05 14.17
CA THR A 477 -8.70 -2.86 15.64
C THR A 477 -8.23 -4.09 16.44
N GLU A 478 -8.35 -5.29 15.85
CA GLU A 478 -7.78 -6.55 16.34
C GLU A 478 -7.04 -7.26 15.18
N SER A 479 -5.99 -6.63 14.66
CA SER A 479 -5.22 -7.12 13.51
C SER A 479 -4.43 -8.41 13.82
N HIS A 480 -4.48 -9.38 12.89
CA HIS A 480 -3.57 -10.54 12.86
C HIS A 480 -2.12 -10.12 12.63
N GLY A 481 -1.13 -10.87 13.16
CA GLY A 481 0.31 -10.51 13.09
C GLY A 481 0.86 -10.31 11.68
N SER A 482 0.22 -10.88 10.66
CA SER A 482 0.53 -10.66 9.25
C SER A 482 0.13 -9.27 8.70
N TYR A 483 -0.76 -8.52 9.36
CA TYR A 483 -1.43 -7.35 8.78
C TYR A 483 -0.45 -6.29 8.28
N SER A 484 0.54 -5.95 9.09
CA SER A 484 1.60 -4.98 8.77
C SER A 484 2.51 -5.45 7.63
N SER A 485 2.75 -6.76 7.52
CA SER A 485 3.52 -7.35 6.41
C SER A 485 2.70 -7.44 5.10
N GLY A 486 1.37 -7.54 5.21
CA GLY A 486 0.45 -7.62 4.08
C GLY A 486 -0.07 -6.28 3.56
N ASN A 487 -0.04 -5.22 4.36
CA ASN A 487 -0.59 -3.89 4.02
C ASN A 487 0.48 -2.78 4.12
N ASP A 488 1.77 -3.12 3.88
CA ASP A 488 2.84 -2.14 4.02
C ASP A 488 2.74 -1.01 2.99
N ILE A 489 2.74 0.25 3.44
CA ILE A 489 2.47 1.41 2.56
C ILE A 489 3.57 1.68 1.53
N GLY A 490 4.76 1.10 1.65
CA GLY A 490 5.95 1.42 0.85
C GLY A 490 6.89 2.41 1.55
N PRO A 491 7.80 3.11 0.84
CA PRO A 491 7.78 3.31 -0.61
C PRO A 491 8.30 2.09 -1.40
N PHE A 492 7.56 1.72 -2.45
CA PHE A 492 7.91 0.65 -3.38
C PHE A 492 8.63 1.17 -4.62
N GLY A 493 9.51 0.36 -5.20
CA GLY A 493 10.39 0.68 -6.33
C GLY A 493 11.86 0.42 -5.94
N GLU A 494 12.66 -0.16 -6.83
CA GLU A 494 13.97 -0.77 -6.55
C GLU A 494 15.10 0.28 -6.43
N ARG A 495 14.88 1.28 -5.56
CA ARG A 495 15.72 2.47 -5.32
C ARG A 495 15.89 3.38 -6.55
N ASP A 496 14.99 3.24 -7.53
CA ASP A 496 14.78 4.15 -8.66
C ASP A 496 14.19 5.52 -8.25
N ASP A 497 13.90 6.37 -9.23
CA ASP A 497 13.35 7.70 -9.01
C ASP A 497 11.80 7.78 -9.07
N GLN A 498 11.11 6.70 -9.46
CA GLN A 498 9.65 6.61 -9.61
C GLN A 498 9.00 5.71 -8.54
N GLN A 499 9.47 5.87 -7.30
CA GLN A 499 8.94 5.14 -6.15
C GLN A 499 7.53 5.60 -5.74
N VAL A 500 6.75 4.68 -5.15
CA VAL A 500 5.32 4.93 -4.82
C VAL A 500 4.94 4.47 -3.42
N PHE A 501 4.00 5.21 -2.80
CA PHE A 501 3.22 4.74 -1.67
C PHE A 501 1.89 4.16 -2.14
N ILE A 502 1.41 3.15 -1.43
CA ILE A 502 0.05 2.62 -1.54
C ILE A 502 -0.73 3.03 -0.29
N GLN A 503 -1.82 3.77 -0.48
CA GLN A 503 -2.64 4.29 0.60
C GLN A 503 -3.98 3.54 0.68
N LYS A 504 -4.11 2.71 1.73
CA LYS A 504 -5.35 2.03 2.13
C LYS A 504 -5.94 2.77 3.33
N VAL A 505 -6.93 3.63 3.11
CA VAL A 505 -7.39 4.59 4.14
C VAL A 505 -8.07 3.89 5.33
N VAL A 506 -8.91 2.89 5.07
CA VAL A 506 -9.63 2.11 6.09
C VAL A 506 -9.39 0.61 5.91
N PRO A 507 -9.42 -0.23 6.97
CA PRO A 507 -9.09 -1.66 6.87
C PRO A 507 -10.03 -2.45 5.95
N ILE A 508 -11.33 -2.13 5.99
CA ILE A 508 -12.39 -2.75 5.20
C ILE A 508 -12.70 -1.85 4.01
N THR A 509 -11.97 -2.03 2.92
CA THR A 509 -12.22 -1.30 1.66
C THR A 509 -11.89 -2.15 0.43
N ASN A 510 -12.55 -1.83 -0.67
CA ASN A 510 -12.21 -2.32 -2.01
C ASN A 510 -11.39 -1.31 -2.84
N LYS A 511 -11.00 -0.16 -2.26
CA LYS A 511 -10.26 0.93 -2.92
C LYS A 511 -8.85 1.14 -2.37
N LEU A 512 -7.92 1.53 -3.25
CA LEU A 512 -6.56 1.99 -2.92
C LEU A 512 -6.20 3.23 -3.74
N PHE A 513 -5.43 4.14 -3.14
CA PHE A 513 -4.79 5.26 -3.86
C PHE A 513 -3.30 4.99 -4.01
N VAL A 514 -2.78 5.08 -5.23
CA VAL A 514 -1.34 4.99 -5.51
C VAL A 514 -0.78 6.40 -5.64
N ARG A 515 0.31 6.71 -4.92
CA ARG A 515 0.84 8.08 -4.78
C ARG A 515 2.36 8.10 -4.98
N LEU A 516 2.88 9.08 -5.70
CA LEU A 516 4.32 9.22 -5.96
C LEU A 516 5.07 9.58 -4.65
N SER A 517 6.16 8.90 -4.30
CA SER A 517 6.86 9.13 -3.02
C SER A 517 7.60 10.48 -2.95
N SER A 518 7.98 11.04 -4.10
CA SER A 518 8.73 12.29 -4.19
C SER A 518 7.89 13.54 -3.96
N THR A 519 6.61 13.52 -4.37
CA THR A 519 5.71 14.70 -4.33
C THR A 519 4.40 14.45 -3.60
N GLY A 520 3.99 13.19 -3.43
CA GLY A 520 2.69 12.81 -2.89
C GLY A 520 1.52 12.95 -3.88
N LYS A 521 1.76 13.31 -5.15
CA LYS A 521 0.74 13.39 -6.22
C LYS A 521 0.08 12.01 -6.42
N ARG A 522 -1.24 12.00 -6.67
CA ARG A 522 -2.00 10.80 -7.02
C ARG A 522 -1.53 10.31 -8.39
N ILE A 523 -1.15 9.04 -8.48
CA ILE A 523 -0.84 8.39 -9.75
C ILE A 523 -2.12 7.77 -10.31
N CYS A 524 -2.87 7.07 -9.46
CA CYS A 524 -4.12 6.45 -9.84
C CYS A 524 -4.94 6.05 -8.60
N GLU A 525 -6.23 5.78 -8.84
CA GLU A 525 -7.10 5.05 -7.93
C GLU A 525 -7.31 3.64 -8.49
N ILE A 526 -7.37 2.64 -7.62
CA ILE A 526 -7.65 1.24 -7.93
C ILE A 526 -8.88 0.82 -7.11
N GLN A 527 -9.85 0.19 -7.76
CA GLN A 527 -11.01 -0.42 -7.10
C GLN A 527 -11.12 -1.89 -7.52
N ALA A 528 -11.29 -2.82 -6.57
CA ALA A 528 -11.40 -4.25 -6.84
C ALA A 528 -12.55 -4.56 -7.83
N VAL A 529 -12.26 -5.34 -8.87
CA VAL A 529 -13.20 -5.54 -10.01
C VAL A 529 -14.43 -6.36 -9.65
N ASP A 530 -14.33 -7.15 -8.59
CA ASP A 530 -15.42 -7.93 -7.99
C ASP A 530 -16.01 -7.23 -6.74
N CYS A 531 -15.64 -5.97 -6.52
CA CYS A 531 -15.94 -5.15 -5.34
C CYS A 531 -15.52 -5.74 -3.98
N THR A 532 -14.70 -6.81 -3.94
CA THR A 532 -14.32 -7.44 -2.67
C THR A 532 -13.25 -6.67 -1.89
N THR A 533 -13.15 -6.95 -0.58
CA THR A 533 -12.25 -6.24 0.32
C THR A 533 -10.80 -6.65 0.07
N ILE A 534 -9.95 -5.65 -0.18
CA ILE A 534 -8.50 -5.84 -0.36
C ILE A 534 -7.89 -6.11 1.02
N SER A 535 -7.44 -7.34 1.26
CA SER A 535 -6.86 -7.79 2.53
C SER A 535 -5.34 -7.62 2.60
N SER A 536 -4.65 -7.61 1.45
CA SER A 536 -3.21 -7.36 1.34
C SER A 536 -2.82 -6.81 -0.04
N PHE A 537 -1.63 -6.24 -0.18
CA PHE A 537 -1.11 -5.74 -1.45
C PHE A 537 0.42 -5.67 -1.50
N THR A 538 0.98 -5.71 -2.70
CA THR A 538 2.42 -5.46 -2.93
C THR A 538 2.67 -4.92 -4.33
N VAL A 539 3.64 -4.02 -4.48
CA VAL A 539 4.13 -3.57 -5.80
C VAL A 539 5.40 -4.33 -6.14
N ARG A 540 5.41 -4.99 -7.31
CA ARG A 540 6.58 -5.75 -7.78
C ARG A 540 6.89 -5.42 -9.24
N GLU A 541 8.18 -5.22 -9.51
CA GLU A 541 8.70 -5.15 -10.87
C GLU A 541 9.04 -6.55 -11.40
N CYS A 542 8.40 -6.91 -12.50
CA CYS A 542 8.65 -8.13 -13.26
C CYS A 542 9.52 -7.79 -14.48
N GLU A 543 10.49 -8.65 -14.77
CA GLU A 543 11.36 -8.52 -15.94
C GLU A 543 10.54 -8.68 -17.23
N GLY A 544 10.85 -7.89 -18.24
CA GLY A 544 10.22 -8.01 -19.57
C GLY A 544 10.53 -9.36 -20.23
N SER A 545 9.85 -9.63 -21.35
CA SER A 545 10.22 -10.77 -22.21
C SER A 545 11.69 -10.69 -22.64
N SER A 546 12.31 -11.84 -22.83
CA SER A 546 13.67 -11.97 -23.40
C SER A 546 13.84 -11.36 -24.80
N ARG A 547 12.73 -10.96 -25.46
CA ARG A 547 12.70 -10.28 -26.76
C ARG A 547 13.25 -8.86 -26.66
N MET A 548 14.04 -8.47 -27.66
CA MET A 548 14.62 -7.14 -27.80
C MET A 548 13.55 -6.04 -27.69
N GLY A 549 13.75 -5.09 -26.79
CA GLY A 549 12.86 -3.94 -26.57
C GLY A 549 11.78 -4.11 -25.49
N SER A 550 11.62 -5.29 -24.90
CA SER A 550 10.71 -5.50 -23.78
C SER A 550 11.22 -4.76 -22.53
N ARG A 551 10.51 -3.70 -22.10
CA ARG A 551 10.78 -3.05 -20.81
C ARG A 551 10.26 -3.92 -19.65
N PRO A 552 10.87 -3.85 -18.45
CA PRO A 552 10.23 -4.32 -17.23
C PRO A 552 8.83 -3.72 -17.03
N ARG A 553 7.96 -4.41 -16.29
CA ARG A 553 6.64 -3.90 -15.92
C ARG A 553 6.46 -3.96 -14.40
N ARG A 554 5.98 -2.85 -13.85
CA ARG A 554 5.67 -2.67 -12.43
C ARG A 554 4.18 -2.94 -12.23
N TYR A 555 3.87 -3.99 -11.49
CA TYR A 555 2.50 -4.38 -11.17
C TYR A 555 2.20 -4.11 -9.70
N LEU A 556 0.99 -3.62 -9.40
CA LEU A 556 0.39 -3.85 -8.08
C LEU A 556 -0.32 -5.20 -8.13
N PHE A 557 -0.08 -6.03 -7.11
CA PHE A 557 -0.89 -7.19 -6.80
C PHE A 557 -1.73 -6.84 -5.57
N THR A 558 -3.04 -7.07 -5.63
CA THR A 558 -3.94 -6.96 -4.47
C THR A 558 -4.51 -8.34 -4.15
N GLY A 559 -4.33 -8.80 -2.92
CA GLY A 559 -4.95 -10.00 -2.37
C GLY A 559 -6.25 -9.64 -1.65
N HIS A 560 -7.26 -10.52 -1.74
CA HIS A 560 -8.63 -10.19 -1.32
C HIS A 560 -9.16 -11.16 -0.26
N THR A 561 -10.20 -10.75 0.47
CA THR A 561 -10.86 -11.59 1.48
C THR A 561 -11.52 -12.84 0.88
N ASN A 562 -11.92 -12.82 -0.40
CA ASN A 562 -12.45 -13.98 -1.11
C ASN A 562 -11.38 -15.02 -1.51
N GLY A 563 -10.08 -14.70 -1.36
CA GLY A 563 -8.96 -15.54 -1.71
C GLY A 563 -8.39 -15.33 -3.12
N SER A 564 -8.96 -14.42 -3.90
CA SER A 564 -8.45 -14.04 -5.22
C SER A 564 -7.23 -13.10 -5.13
N ILE A 565 -6.52 -12.98 -6.24
CA ILE A 565 -5.45 -11.98 -6.42
C ILE A 565 -5.74 -11.21 -7.71
N GLN A 566 -5.76 -9.89 -7.64
CA GLN A 566 -6.01 -8.99 -8.76
C GLN A 566 -4.74 -8.21 -9.13
N MET A 567 -4.55 -7.93 -10.42
CA MET A 567 -3.31 -7.35 -10.95
C MET A 567 -3.55 -6.05 -11.71
N TRP A 568 -2.67 -5.08 -11.51
CA TRP A 568 -2.82 -3.71 -12.01
C TRP A 568 -1.51 -3.21 -12.62
N ASP A 569 -1.54 -2.73 -13.86
CA ASP A 569 -0.33 -2.27 -14.58
C ASP A 569 0.03 -0.83 -14.18
N LEU A 570 0.88 -0.68 -13.16
CA LEU A 570 1.31 0.63 -12.67
C LEU A 570 2.26 1.34 -13.65
N THR A 571 3.04 0.61 -14.45
CA THR A 571 3.88 1.23 -15.49
C THR A 571 3.04 2.08 -16.44
N THR A 572 1.89 1.58 -16.88
CA THR A 572 0.99 2.32 -17.78
C THR A 572 0.41 3.56 -17.10
N ALA A 573 0.04 3.47 -15.81
CA ALA A 573 -0.45 4.62 -15.04
C ALA A 573 0.64 5.70 -14.82
N MET A 574 1.87 5.29 -14.50
CA MET A 574 3.04 6.18 -14.37
C MET A 574 3.34 6.91 -15.69
N ASP A 575 3.35 6.18 -16.81
CA ASP A 575 3.55 6.73 -18.16
C ASP A 575 2.44 7.70 -18.60
N MET A 576 1.24 7.66 -17.97
CA MET A 576 0.17 8.63 -18.19
C MET A 576 0.35 9.88 -17.32
N VAL A 577 0.63 9.71 -16.03
CA VAL A 577 0.78 10.82 -15.06
C VAL A 577 1.96 11.73 -15.42
N ASN A 578 3.02 11.18 -16.03
CA ASN A 578 4.15 11.93 -16.57
C ASN A 578 3.82 12.79 -17.82
N LYS A 579 2.60 12.70 -18.38
CA LYS A 579 2.13 13.48 -19.54
C LYS A 579 1.06 14.52 -19.18
N THR A 580 0.51 14.46 -17.97
CA THR A 580 -0.65 15.25 -17.55
C THR A 580 -0.28 16.23 -16.44
N GLU A 581 -0.24 17.52 -16.77
CA GLU A 581 0.11 18.61 -15.84
C GLU A 581 -0.97 18.93 -14.79
N ASP A 582 -2.10 18.21 -14.80
CA ASP A 582 -3.22 18.47 -13.89
C ASP A 582 -2.83 18.42 -12.42
N LYS A 583 -3.42 19.36 -11.67
CA LYS A 583 -3.12 19.68 -10.28
C LYS A 583 -3.96 18.83 -9.31
N ASP A 584 -4.04 17.53 -9.56
CA ASP A 584 -4.81 16.62 -8.73
C ASP A 584 -4.33 16.61 -7.27
N ALA A 585 -5.27 16.74 -6.35
CA ALA A 585 -5.02 16.61 -4.93
C ALA A 585 -4.43 15.22 -4.64
N GLY A 586 -3.26 15.19 -4.01
CA GLY A 586 -2.40 14.01 -4.02
C GLY A 586 -2.94 12.81 -3.24
N GLY A 587 -3.58 13.06 -2.09
CA GLY A 587 -4.29 12.04 -1.30
C GLY A 587 -5.76 11.95 -1.69
N PRO A 588 -6.59 11.22 -0.92
CA PRO A 588 -8.04 11.35 -1.03
C PRO A 588 -8.47 12.82 -0.79
N THR A 589 -9.50 13.27 -1.50
CA THR A 589 -10.16 14.57 -1.22
C THR A 589 -10.93 14.50 0.10
N GLU A 590 -11.41 15.64 0.59
CA GLU A 590 -12.22 15.68 1.81
C GLU A 590 -13.53 14.88 1.65
N GLU A 591 -14.15 14.92 0.47
CA GLU A 591 -15.37 14.18 0.15
C GLU A 591 -15.13 12.67 -0.07
N GLU A 592 -13.96 12.29 -0.61
CA GLU A 592 -13.56 10.88 -0.72
C GLU A 592 -13.21 10.31 0.66
N LEU A 593 -12.49 11.07 1.48
CA LEU A 593 -12.12 10.68 2.85
C LEU A 593 -13.37 10.47 3.71
N LEU A 594 -14.33 11.40 3.68
CA LEU A 594 -15.59 11.25 4.40
C LEU A 594 -16.35 9.98 3.97
N LYS A 595 -16.53 9.72 2.67
CA LYS A 595 -17.17 8.50 2.15
C LYS A 595 -16.48 7.19 2.53
N LEU A 596 -15.17 7.22 2.81
CA LEU A 596 -14.41 6.07 3.30
C LEU A 596 -14.55 5.92 4.81
N LEU A 597 -14.65 7.02 5.56
CA LEU A 597 -14.88 7.03 7.00
C LEU A 597 -16.33 6.69 7.39
N ASP A 598 -17.32 6.98 6.53
CA ASP A 598 -18.72 6.54 6.68
C ASP A 598 -18.86 5.01 6.83
N GLN A 599 -17.85 4.25 6.39
CA GLN A 599 -17.77 2.78 6.47
C GLN A 599 -17.00 2.28 7.71
N CYS A 600 -16.53 3.18 8.58
CA CYS A 600 -15.60 2.87 9.67
C CYS A 600 -16.04 3.54 10.98
N ASP A 601 -16.39 2.75 12.01
CA ASP A 601 -16.70 3.29 13.33
C ASP A 601 -15.43 3.80 14.04
N LEU A 602 -15.18 5.10 13.93
CA LEU A 602 -14.07 5.77 14.61
C LEU A 602 -14.24 5.83 16.14
N SER A 603 -15.45 5.66 16.68
CA SER A 603 -15.74 5.87 18.11
C SER A 603 -15.10 4.82 19.03
N THR A 604 -14.73 3.66 18.48
CA THR A 604 -14.00 2.59 19.18
C THR A 604 -12.49 2.60 18.94
N SER A 605 -11.96 3.52 18.12
CA SER A 605 -10.52 3.60 17.80
C SER A 605 -9.69 4.21 18.96
N ARG A 606 -8.58 3.56 19.35
CA ARG A 606 -7.74 3.98 20.50
C ARG A 606 -6.73 5.09 20.18
N CYS A 607 -6.97 5.90 19.15
CA CYS A 607 -5.96 6.75 18.52
C CYS A 607 -5.75 8.11 19.23
N ALA A 608 -5.18 8.10 20.44
CA ALA A 608 -4.83 9.34 21.17
C ALA A 608 -3.51 9.31 21.98
N THR A 609 -2.84 8.16 22.12
CA THR A 609 -1.54 8.04 22.81
C THR A 609 -0.43 7.59 21.86
N PRO A 610 0.79 8.16 21.96
CA PRO A 610 1.93 7.76 21.14
C PRO A 610 2.48 6.42 21.64
N ASN A 611 1.92 5.32 21.14
CA ASN A 611 2.41 3.99 21.47
C ASN A 611 3.74 3.74 20.75
N ILE A 612 4.60 2.90 21.36
CA ILE A 612 5.94 2.61 20.87
C ILE A 612 5.89 1.88 19.51
N SER A 613 6.95 2.01 18.71
CA SER A 613 7.18 1.38 17.40
C SER A 613 6.65 -0.07 17.32
N PRO A 614 6.21 -0.55 16.13
CA PRO A 614 5.53 -1.83 15.95
C PRO A 614 6.43 -3.05 16.25
N ALA A 615 6.55 -3.37 17.54
CA ALA A 615 7.12 -4.59 18.09
C ALA A 615 5.95 -5.45 18.60
N THR A 616 5.62 -6.51 17.87
CA THR A 616 4.52 -7.40 18.20
C THR A 616 4.82 -8.20 19.48
N SER A 617 4.05 -7.94 20.54
CA SER A 617 3.98 -8.67 21.81
C SER A 617 5.14 -8.50 22.83
N VAL A 618 5.15 -7.37 23.54
CA VAL A 618 5.79 -7.29 24.88
C VAL A 618 4.73 -7.34 25.98
N LEU A 619 4.18 -8.54 26.23
CA LEU A 619 3.33 -8.86 27.38
C LEU A 619 3.86 -10.10 28.11
N GLN A 620 4.95 -9.93 28.83
CA GLN A 620 5.42 -10.88 29.84
C GLN A 620 5.29 -10.28 31.23
N HIS A 621 4.42 -10.86 32.05
CA HIS A 621 4.37 -10.56 33.48
C HIS A 621 5.60 -11.15 34.18
N SER A 622 6.54 -10.29 34.59
CA SER A 622 7.59 -10.65 35.56
C SER A 622 7.57 -9.66 36.72
N ARG A 623 7.69 -10.17 37.94
CA ARG A 623 7.65 -9.36 39.17
C ARG A 623 9.04 -8.78 39.46
N LEU A 624 9.25 -7.50 39.18
CA LEU A 624 10.36 -6.75 39.78
C LEU A 624 9.86 -5.47 40.46
N ARG A 625 10.65 -5.02 41.43
CA ARG A 625 10.24 -4.16 42.55
C ARG A 625 10.63 -2.71 42.31
N GLU A 626 9.96 -1.79 43.02
CA GLU A 626 10.20 -0.35 42.95
C GLU A 626 11.67 0.02 43.20
N SER A 627 12.19 1.01 42.46
CA SER A 627 13.47 1.67 42.73
C SER A 627 13.53 3.04 42.05
N SER A 628 12.76 3.99 42.56
CA SER A 628 12.82 5.40 42.15
C SER A 628 14.03 6.09 42.78
N SER A 629 15.03 6.45 41.97
CA SER A 629 16.13 7.32 42.39
C SER A 629 15.81 8.77 42.02
N SER A 630 15.97 9.68 42.99
CA SER A 630 15.53 11.07 42.89
C SER A 630 16.69 12.02 42.58
N LEU A 631 16.37 13.15 41.96
CA LEU A 631 17.15 14.38 42.09
C LEU A 631 16.33 15.38 42.91
N GLN A 632 17.00 16.00 43.88
CA GLN A 632 16.39 16.82 44.92
C GLN A 632 16.38 18.29 44.54
N LEU A 633 15.36 19.03 44.97
CA LEU A 633 15.46 20.43 45.36
C LEU A 633 14.48 20.67 46.52
N GLN A 634 14.86 21.54 47.46
CA GLN A 634 14.32 21.57 48.83
C GLN A 634 13.23 22.63 49.01
N HIS A 635 12.21 22.36 49.85
CA HIS A 635 12.02 23.08 51.12
C HIS A 635 10.84 22.54 51.99
N HIS A 636 11.05 22.61 53.31
CA HIS A 636 10.14 22.72 54.47
C HIS A 636 8.66 23.13 54.23
N GLU A 637 7.66 22.74 55.05
CA GLU A 637 7.56 21.72 56.12
C GLU A 637 6.08 21.47 56.56
N THR A 638 5.82 20.34 57.26
CA THR A 638 4.87 20.01 58.38
C THR A 638 3.55 20.83 58.67
N ILE A 639 2.47 20.35 59.34
CA ILE A 639 2.16 19.14 60.15
C ILE A 639 0.60 18.88 60.20
N HIS A 640 0.16 17.60 60.22
CA HIS A 640 -1.11 16.99 60.75
C HIS A 640 -2.51 17.70 60.61
N GLU A 641 -3.51 17.15 59.87
CA GLU A 641 -4.49 16.05 60.15
C GLU A 641 -5.94 16.63 60.37
N ALA A 642 -7.08 15.96 60.66
CA ALA A 642 -7.46 14.59 61.08
C ALA A 642 -8.85 14.12 60.51
N ALA A 643 -9.62 13.31 61.25
CA ALA A 643 -10.86 12.60 60.85
C ALA A 643 -12.18 13.46 60.87
N THR A 644 -13.28 13.13 60.16
CA THR A 644 -14.21 12.01 60.48
C THR A 644 -15.26 11.73 59.36
N TYR A 645 -15.62 10.44 59.17
CA TYR A 645 -16.74 9.82 58.43
C TYR A 645 -17.87 10.65 57.75
N GLY A 646 -18.27 10.27 56.52
CA GLY A 646 -19.59 10.64 55.96
C GLY A 646 -19.91 10.33 54.48
N ALA A 647 -20.40 9.13 54.18
CA ALA A 647 -21.27 8.73 53.04
C ALA A 647 -20.98 9.15 51.54
N THR A 648 -20.84 8.11 50.69
CA THR A 648 -21.33 8.01 49.28
C THR A 648 -20.93 9.05 48.20
N ARG A 649 -19.88 8.75 47.42
CA ARG A 649 -19.86 8.58 45.93
C ARG A 649 -18.42 8.41 45.42
N PRO A 650 -18.15 7.57 44.39
CA PRO A 650 -16.79 7.29 43.93
C PRO A 650 -16.27 8.28 42.88
N TYR A 651 -14.95 8.52 42.96
CA TYR A 651 -14.02 9.06 41.97
C TYR A 651 -14.30 10.43 41.31
N ARG A 652 -13.39 11.37 41.59
CA ARG A 652 -13.17 12.63 40.87
C ARG A 652 -11.73 12.61 40.36
N GLU A 653 -11.53 12.78 39.06
CA GLU A 653 -10.19 12.79 38.46
C GLU A 653 -9.35 13.99 38.91
N SER A 654 -8.04 13.79 39.02
CA SER A 654 -7.06 14.82 39.37
C SER A 654 -6.57 15.57 38.11
N PRO A 655 -6.40 16.91 38.15
CA PRO A 655 -6.29 17.72 36.94
C PRO A 655 -4.85 17.90 36.42
N LEU A 656 -4.48 17.20 35.35
CA LEU A 656 -3.23 17.44 34.60
C LEU A 656 -3.43 17.44 33.06
N LEU A 657 -4.46 18.13 32.55
CA LEU A 657 -4.73 18.21 31.11
C LEU A 657 -5.21 19.62 30.68
N ALA A 658 -4.30 20.60 30.68
CA ALA A 658 -4.63 22.01 30.49
C ALA A 658 -3.65 22.82 29.62
N ARG A 659 -3.02 22.23 28.58
CA ARG A 659 -2.15 23.00 27.66
C ARG A 659 -1.94 22.41 26.25
N ALA A 660 -3.01 22.35 25.44
CA ALA A 660 -2.91 21.97 24.01
C ALA A 660 -3.98 22.61 23.09
N ARG A 661 -4.27 23.91 23.24
CA ARG A 661 -5.11 24.68 22.28
C ARG A 661 -4.45 26.02 21.94
N ARG A 662 -3.76 26.06 20.78
CA ARG A 662 -3.05 27.13 20.06
C ARG A 662 -1.81 26.48 19.39
N THR A 663 -1.32 26.80 18.20
CA THR A 663 -1.76 27.63 17.04
C THR A 663 -0.70 27.41 15.95
N GLU A 664 -1.07 26.99 14.74
CA GLU A 664 -0.27 27.25 13.52
C GLU A 664 -1.22 27.56 12.36
N SER A 665 -1.47 28.84 12.12
CA SER A 665 -2.38 29.35 11.09
C SER A 665 -1.61 29.97 9.93
N PHE A 666 -1.47 29.24 8.83
CA PHE A 666 -0.88 29.76 7.59
C PHE A 666 -1.90 30.48 6.71
N HIS A 667 -2.35 31.65 7.18
CA HIS A 667 -3.10 32.62 6.39
C HIS A 667 -2.48 34.01 6.50
N SER A 668 -1.85 34.44 5.41
CA SER A 668 -1.52 35.83 5.10
C SER A 668 -1.15 35.92 3.63
N TYR A 669 -1.99 36.56 2.81
CA TYR A 669 -1.66 37.88 2.25
C TYR A 669 -2.86 38.50 1.52
N ARG A 670 -3.27 39.69 2.00
CA ARG A 670 -4.07 40.75 1.33
C ARG A 670 -5.53 40.48 0.91
N ASP A 671 -6.40 40.87 1.83
CA ASP A 671 -7.23 42.09 1.74
C ASP A 671 -8.13 42.36 0.52
N PHE A 672 -9.41 42.50 0.85
CA PHE A 672 -10.47 43.21 0.15
C PHE A 672 -10.03 44.43 -0.69
N GLN A 673 -10.58 44.56 -1.91
CA GLN A 673 -11.72 45.47 -2.10
C GLN A 673 -12.58 45.16 -3.33
N THR A 674 -13.86 45.47 -3.20
CA THR A 674 -14.94 45.31 -4.18
C THR A 674 -14.71 46.13 -5.45
N LEU A 675 -15.01 45.58 -6.64
CA LEU A 675 -15.66 46.32 -7.73
C LEU A 675 -16.22 45.41 -8.84
N ASN A 676 -17.18 45.95 -9.59
CA ASN A 676 -18.14 45.24 -10.46
C ASN A 676 -17.58 44.51 -11.69
N LEU A 677 -18.37 43.56 -12.21
CA LEU A 677 -18.29 43.07 -13.58
C LEU A 677 -18.47 44.21 -14.59
N ASN A 678 -17.71 44.20 -15.69
CA ASN A 678 -18.27 44.49 -17.02
C ASN A 678 -17.44 43.87 -18.16
N ARG A 679 -18.02 43.82 -19.37
CA ARG A 679 -17.53 43.03 -20.53
C ARG A 679 -16.55 43.76 -21.46
N SER A 680 -15.76 42.95 -22.19
CA SER A 680 -15.12 43.11 -23.54
C SER A 680 -13.61 42.81 -23.48
N ILE A 681 -13.01 41.91 -24.29
CA ILE A 681 -12.83 41.92 -25.77
C ILE A 681 -11.95 43.13 -26.16
N GLU A 682 -10.73 43.02 -26.74
CA GLU A 682 -10.07 41.92 -27.50
C GLU A 682 -8.51 41.86 -27.32
N ARG A 683 -7.76 41.17 -28.22
CA ARG A 683 -6.27 41.08 -28.31
C ARG A 683 -5.76 41.88 -29.56
N PRO A 684 -4.45 41.94 -29.97
CA PRO A 684 -3.13 41.62 -29.33
C PRO A 684 -1.98 42.69 -29.50
N VAL A 685 -0.86 42.52 -28.77
CA VAL A 685 0.62 42.53 -29.14
C VAL A 685 1.09 43.26 -30.46
N PRO A 686 2.29 43.95 -30.57
CA PRO A 686 3.52 43.97 -29.73
C PRO A 686 4.20 45.34 -29.38
N GLU A 687 5.25 45.23 -28.56
CA GLU A 687 6.52 45.99 -28.37
C GLU A 687 6.88 47.37 -28.99
N ASN A 688 7.72 48.08 -28.20
CA ASN A 688 8.79 49.05 -28.56
C ASN A 688 8.43 50.48 -29.04
N GLY A 689 9.16 51.48 -28.50
CA GLY A 689 9.16 52.87 -28.98
C GLY A 689 9.43 53.94 -27.92
N HIS A 690 10.70 54.27 -27.66
CA HIS A 690 11.09 55.43 -26.84
C HIS A 690 11.36 56.65 -27.76
N MET A 691 11.02 57.86 -27.29
CA MET A 691 11.39 59.19 -27.86
C MET A 691 10.78 59.65 -29.20
N GLY A 692 10.25 60.90 -29.18
CA GLY A 692 10.41 61.87 -30.28
C GLY A 692 9.33 61.90 -31.39
N PRO A 693 8.57 63.01 -31.55
CA PRO A 693 7.48 63.08 -32.54
C PRO A 693 7.82 63.88 -33.81
N ALA A 694 7.30 63.43 -34.97
CA ALA A 694 6.96 64.29 -36.12
C ALA A 694 5.98 63.61 -37.11
N GLN A 695 4.84 64.26 -37.35
CA GLN A 695 4.09 64.38 -38.64
C GLN A 695 3.51 63.09 -39.32
N THR A 696 2.17 62.90 -39.35
CA THR A 696 1.21 63.09 -40.49
C THR A 696 1.40 62.13 -41.69
N GLU A 697 0.41 61.51 -42.37
CA GLU A 697 -1.08 61.61 -42.52
C GLU A 697 -1.71 60.17 -42.49
N VAL A 698 -2.95 59.84 -42.06
CA VAL A 698 -4.36 60.30 -42.27
C VAL A 698 -5.13 59.61 -43.45
N LYS A 699 -5.92 58.56 -43.10
CA LYS A 699 -7.17 57.96 -43.70
C LYS A 699 -7.17 56.43 -43.50
N GLY A 700 -8.25 55.70 -43.25
CA GLY A 700 -9.71 55.99 -43.28
C GLY A 700 -10.42 55.13 -44.36
N ALA A 701 -11.64 54.61 -44.22
CA ALA A 701 -12.66 54.61 -43.15
C ALA A 701 -13.61 53.38 -43.36
N ALA A 702 -14.13 52.70 -42.32
CA ALA A 702 -15.43 52.88 -41.64
C ALA A 702 -16.69 52.28 -42.34
N GLY A 703 -17.67 51.85 -41.52
CA GLY A 703 -19.05 51.51 -41.89
C GLY A 703 -19.42 50.01 -41.91
N GLU A 704 -20.60 49.55 -41.45
CA GLU A 704 -21.36 49.86 -40.22
C GLU A 704 -22.47 48.77 -40.00
N CYS A 705 -23.16 48.82 -38.86
CA CYS A 705 -24.08 47.78 -38.36
C CYS A 705 -25.41 47.58 -39.13
N ALA A 706 -25.98 46.36 -39.07
CA ALA A 706 -27.43 46.13 -38.94
C ALA A 706 -27.75 44.73 -38.36
N MET A 707 -28.89 44.57 -37.67
CA MET A 707 -29.42 43.28 -37.18
C MET A 707 -30.24 42.55 -38.26
N SER A 708 -30.28 41.20 -38.23
CA SER A 708 -31.54 40.43 -38.08
C SER A 708 -31.39 38.90 -38.01
N GLU A 709 -32.32 38.29 -37.26
CA GLU A 709 -32.90 36.93 -37.32
C GLU A 709 -32.19 35.70 -37.96
N ARG A 710 -32.22 34.61 -37.17
CA ARG A 710 -32.53 33.19 -37.51
C ARG A 710 -31.51 32.27 -38.21
N ARG A 711 -31.40 31.09 -37.56
CA ARG A 711 -31.13 29.72 -38.08
C ARG A 711 -29.69 29.36 -38.45
N SER A 712 -29.39 28.09 -38.18
CA SER A 712 -28.11 27.39 -38.36
C SER A 712 -27.98 26.75 -39.75
N PRO A 713 -26.75 26.38 -40.13
CA PRO A 713 -26.49 25.17 -40.89
C PRO A 713 -25.67 24.15 -40.07
N GLY A 714 -25.57 22.91 -40.58
CA GLY A 714 -24.67 21.87 -40.07
C GLY A 714 -24.10 21.04 -41.23
N THR A 715 -23.10 20.20 -40.95
CA THR A 715 -22.46 19.28 -41.94
C THR A 715 -21.83 18.13 -41.12
N GLU A 716 -22.48 16.98 -41.01
CA GLU A 716 -22.44 15.81 -41.92
C GLU A 716 -21.10 15.06 -42.02
N VAL A 717 -21.08 13.82 -41.51
CA VAL A 717 -20.29 12.70 -42.07
C VAL A 717 -21.12 11.39 -42.03
N ARG A 718 -22.00 11.27 -43.02
CA ARG A 718 -22.46 10.07 -43.73
C ARG A 718 -22.01 8.66 -43.28
N CYS A 719 -22.99 7.82 -42.92
CA CYS A 719 -23.12 6.42 -43.39
C CYS A 719 -24.61 5.98 -43.28
N GLY A 720 -25.09 4.93 -43.96
CA GLY A 720 -26.50 4.51 -43.85
C GLY A 720 -27.04 3.53 -44.92
N ARG A 721 -28.36 3.64 -45.16
CA ARG A 721 -29.33 2.77 -45.90
C ARG A 721 -30.14 1.79 -45.03
N GLU A 722 -31.40 1.61 -45.45
CA GLU A 722 -32.46 0.90 -44.72
C GLU A 722 -32.80 -0.49 -45.29
N SER A 723 -33.38 -1.35 -44.44
CA SER A 723 -34.42 -2.40 -44.68
C SER A 723 -34.55 -3.18 -43.36
N ASP A 724 -35.58 -2.98 -42.54
CA ASP A 724 -36.99 -3.42 -42.67
C ASP A 724 -37.20 -4.91 -42.28
N GLY A 725 -38.37 -5.25 -41.71
CA GLY A 725 -38.81 -6.65 -41.51
C GLY A 725 -38.63 -7.30 -40.12
N GLY A 726 -39.52 -6.97 -39.18
CA GLY A 726 -40.30 -7.89 -38.31
C GLY A 726 -39.73 -9.17 -37.63
N LEU A 727 -39.99 -9.23 -36.32
CA LEU A 727 -40.53 -10.36 -35.53
C LEU A 727 -39.65 -11.56 -35.08
N GLU A 728 -39.68 -11.74 -33.75
CA GLU A 728 -39.79 -12.98 -32.94
C GLU A 728 -38.77 -14.14 -32.98
N VAL A 729 -38.02 -14.23 -31.88
CA VAL A 729 -37.84 -15.42 -31.00
C VAL A 729 -37.74 -16.83 -31.64
N HIS A 730 -36.55 -17.46 -31.54
CA HIS A 730 -36.37 -18.71 -30.75
C HIS A 730 -34.88 -19.02 -30.48
N ARG A 731 -34.56 -20.20 -29.91
CA ARG A 731 -33.29 -20.51 -29.19
C ARG A 731 -32.38 -21.54 -29.91
N THR A 732 -31.17 -21.73 -29.37
CA THR A 732 -30.23 -22.88 -29.50
C THR A 732 -29.60 -23.15 -30.88
N ALA A 733 -28.38 -23.70 -31.03
CA ALA A 733 -27.20 -23.84 -30.14
C ALA A 733 -25.96 -24.34 -30.95
N GLU A 734 -24.77 -24.32 -30.33
CA GLU A 734 -23.51 -25.02 -30.75
C GLU A 734 -22.84 -24.60 -32.09
N GLY A 735 -21.58 -25.01 -32.36
CA GLY A 735 -21.17 -25.20 -33.77
C GLY A 735 -19.80 -24.79 -34.37
N LEU A 736 -18.71 -24.56 -33.61
CA LEU A 736 -17.29 -24.82 -34.05
C LEU A 736 -16.63 -24.08 -35.28
N SER A 737 -15.28 -23.94 -35.20
CA SER A 737 -14.26 -23.92 -36.29
C SER A 737 -13.74 -22.58 -36.89
N GLU A 738 -12.39 -22.54 -37.07
CA GLU A 738 -11.64 -21.52 -37.84
C GLU A 738 -11.50 -21.90 -39.33
N PRO A 739 -11.18 -20.93 -40.20
CA PRO A 739 -10.27 -21.18 -41.33
C PRO A 739 -9.05 -20.23 -41.37
N LYS A 740 -8.02 -20.62 -42.13
CA LYS A 740 -6.63 -20.14 -41.96
C LYS A 740 -5.97 -19.73 -43.29
N LYS A 741 -5.36 -18.53 -43.30
CA LYS A 741 -4.43 -17.97 -44.32
C LYS A 741 -4.92 -17.83 -45.78
N ARG A 742 -4.70 -16.63 -46.35
CA ARG A 742 -3.94 -16.40 -47.61
C ARG A 742 -3.48 -14.94 -47.70
N SER A 743 -2.67 -14.60 -48.70
CA SER A 743 -1.78 -13.41 -48.69
C SER A 743 -1.46 -12.84 -50.08
N ALA A 744 -1.52 -11.51 -50.19
CA ALA A 744 -0.86 -10.60 -51.14
C ALA A 744 -0.92 -9.21 -50.45
N GLU A 745 0.14 -8.41 -50.30
CA GLU A 745 1.01 -7.77 -51.32
C GLU A 745 0.29 -6.67 -52.11
N ASP A 746 0.53 -5.41 -51.70
CA ASP A 746 0.78 -4.28 -52.61
C ASP A 746 1.46 -3.11 -51.85
N GLU A 747 2.18 -2.22 -52.56
CA GLU A 747 3.06 -1.19 -51.98
C GLU A 747 2.54 0.25 -52.11
N ASN A 748 2.85 1.12 -51.14
CA ASN A 748 3.44 2.43 -51.46
C ASN A 748 4.13 3.15 -50.28
N GLU A 749 5.01 4.08 -50.60
CA GLU A 749 5.81 4.86 -49.64
C GLU A 749 5.11 6.14 -49.16
N HIS A 750 5.47 6.63 -47.96
CA HIS A 750 5.80 8.04 -47.77
C HIS A 750 6.82 8.21 -46.65
N LYS A 751 7.74 9.17 -46.83
CA LYS A 751 9.04 9.21 -46.14
C LYS A 751 9.38 10.60 -45.60
N VAL A 752 9.79 10.69 -44.34
CA VAL A 752 10.47 11.87 -43.76
C VAL A 752 11.65 11.39 -42.91
N GLU A 753 12.87 11.81 -43.27
CA GLU A 753 14.11 11.52 -42.51
C GLU A 753 14.45 12.68 -41.55
N PHE A 754 15.06 12.36 -40.41
CA PHE A 754 16.12 13.21 -39.84
C PHE A 754 17.27 12.36 -39.30
N ARG A 755 18.52 12.79 -39.53
CA ARG A 755 19.74 11.98 -39.39
C ARG A 755 20.75 12.54 -38.40
N LYS A 756 21.46 11.63 -37.71
CA LYS A 756 22.93 11.65 -37.44
C LYS A 756 23.34 10.22 -37.02
N LYS A 757 24.22 9.52 -37.76
CA LYS A 757 25.70 9.47 -37.62
C LYS A 757 26.15 9.17 -36.18
N GLY A 758 26.98 8.17 -35.86
CA GLY A 758 27.71 7.10 -36.59
C GLY A 758 28.35 6.17 -35.53
N PHE A 759 29.13 5.11 -35.79
CA PHE A 759 29.93 4.69 -36.95
C PHE A 759 30.37 3.21 -36.74
N GLU A 760 30.49 2.43 -37.83
CA GLU A 760 31.29 1.20 -38.11
C GLU A 760 31.82 0.24 -37.00
N ALA A 761 32.09 -1.06 -37.25
CA ALA A 761 31.73 -2.02 -38.32
C ALA A 761 32.19 -3.45 -37.92
N GLY A 762 31.79 -4.47 -38.69
CA GLY A 762 32.43 -5.80 -38.67
C GLY A 762 31.50 -6.95 -38.29
N GLY A 763 31.19 -7.82 -39.27
CA GLY A 763 30.55 -9.12 -39.04
C GLY A 763 30.92 -10.10 -40.15
N PHE A 764 30.71 -11.40 -39.94
CA PHE A 764 30.67 -12.41 -41.01
C PHE A 764 29.83 -13.64 -40.59
N LEU A 765 29.56 -14.53 -41.55
CA LEU A 765 28.49 -15.54 -41.52
C LEU A 765 29.03 -16.97 -41.24
N GLY A 766 28.25 -17.88 -40.62
CA GLY A 766 28.70 -19.28 -40.49
C GLY A 766 27.81 -20.32 -39.76
N ARG A 767 26.80 -20.88 -40.46
CA ARG A 767 26.11 -22.20 -40.26
C ARG A 767 26.37 -23.10 -39.00
N LYS A 768 25.25 -23.40 -38.31
CA LYS A 768 24.72 -24.77 -37.95
C LYS A 768 25.68 -25.92 -37.55
N LYS A 769 25.60 -26.41 -36.29
CA LYS A 769 24.89 -27.66 -35.82
C LYS A 769 25.41 -28.22 -34.47
N VAL A 770 24.47 -28.41 -33.51
CA VAL A 770 24.24 -29.61 -32.64
C VAL A 770 25.36 -30.09 -31.65
N PRO A 771 25.04 -30.54 -30.41
CA PRO A 771 26.01 -30.66 -29.29
C PRO A 771 26.36 -32.12 -28.90
N TYR A 772 27.19 -32.31 -27.85
CA TYR A 772 27.02 -33.33 -26.79
C TYR A 772 27.86 -33.00 -25.52
N LEU A 773 27.72 -33.77 -24.43
CA LEU A 773 28.36 -33.55 -23.12
C LEU A 773 29.72 -34.28 -22.98
N ALA A 774 30.57 -33.90 -22.01
CA ALA A 774 30.83 -34.69 -20.78
C ALA A 774 32.14 -34.35 -20.02
N SER A 775 32.13 -34.67 -18.71
CA SER A 775 33.27 -35.08 -17.85
C SER A 775 34.36 -34.06 -17.43
N SER A 776 35.00 -34.37 -16.30
CA SER A 776 35.98 -33.57 -15.55
C SER A 776 37.15 -34.49 -15.05
N PRO A 777 37.84 -34.27 -13.90
CA PRO A 777 39.17 -33.63 -13.89
C PRO A 777 40.29 -34.47 -13.22
N SER A 778 41.56 -34.08 -13.40
CA SER A 778 42.67 -34.56 -12.54
C SER A 778 43.97 -33.71 -12.59
N THR A 779 44.55 -33.50 -11.39
CA THR A 779 46.00 -33.45 -11.06
C THR A 779 46.99 -32.54 -11.82
N SER A 780 47.41 -31.46 -11.13
CA SER A 780 48.81 -31.05 -10.83
C SER A 780 49.95 -31.21 -11.85
N ASP A 781 50.67 -30.10 -12.08
CA ASP A 781 52.13 -30.07 -11.95
C ASP A 781 52.61 -28.69 -11.44
N GLY A 782 53.89 -28.55 -11.04
CA GLY A 782 54.45 -27.34 -10.42
C GLY A 782 55.48 -26.58 -11.28
N GLY A 783 55.79 -25.34 -10.89
CA GLY A 783 56.82 -24.50 -11.52
C GLY A 783 57.16 -23.25 -10.69
N THR A 784 58.44 -22.90 -10.60
CA THR A 784 58.99 -21.92 -9.64
C THR A 784 59.47 -20.61 -10.24
N ASP A 785 59.41 -19.56 -9.42
CA ASP A 785 60.26 -18.36 -9.34
C ASP A 785 60.74 -17.60 -10.59
N SER A 786 60.40 -16.31 -10.65
CA SER A 786 61.23 -15.24 -11.22
C SER A 786 60.76 -13.84 -10.77
N PRO A 787 61.53 -13.09 -9.96
CA PRO A 787 61.22 -11.69 -9.64
C PRO A 787 61.85 -10.72 -10.66
N GLY A 788 61.13 -9.66 -11.04
CA GLY A 788 61.61 -8.60 -11.94
C GLY A 788 61.19 -7.22 -11.45
N THR A 789 62.11 -6.24 -11.47
CA THR A 789 61.95 -4.94 -10.78
C THR A 789 62.06 -3.73 -11.70
N ALA A 790 61.55 -2.60 -11.17
CA ALA A 790 61.90 -1.20 -11.48
C ALA A 790 61.37 -0.52 -12.75
N SER A 791 60.65 0.59 -12.53
CA SER A 791 60.63 1.80 -13.37
C SER A 791 60.04 3.00 -12.59
N PRO A 792 60.87 3.96 -12.10
CA PRO A 792 60.39 5.15 -11.37
C PRO A 792 60.78 6.50 -12.01
N SER A 793 60.33 7.61 -11.37
CA SER A 793 60.93 8.98 -11.39
C SER A 793 60.66 9.92 -12.59
N PRO A 794 60.81 11.28 -12.46
CA PRO A 794 60.73 12.16 -11.25
C PRO A 794 60.15 13.61 -11.44
N THR A 795 60.21 14.44 -10.36
CA THR A 795 60.19 15.95 -10.27
C THR A 795 58.85 16.72 -10.47
N LYS A 796 58.54 17.91 -9.87
CA LYS A 796 59.10 18.84 -8.80
C LYS A 796 58.04 19.96 -8.48
N THR A 797 58.03 20.79 -7.41
CA THR A 797 58.75 20.83 -6.10
C THR A 797 57.74 20.84 -4.92
N THR A 798 57.45 21.80 -4.00
CA THR A 798 57.94 23.16 -3.58
C THR A 798 57.51 23.41 -2.09
N PRO A 799 58.29 24.07 -1.18
CA PRO A 799 58.00 24.09 0.28
C PRO A 799 57.75 25.45 0.98
N SER A 800 57.34 25.39 2.26
CA SER A 800 56.97 26.51 3.18
C SER A 800 58.11 27.02 4.13
N PRO A 801 57.91 28.13 4.86
CA PRO A 801 58.69 28.51 6.06
C PRO A 801 57.91 28.42 7.40
N ARG A 802 58.59 28.59 8.55
CA ARG A 802 58.16 28.12 9.88
C ARG A 802 58.55 29.04 11.06
N HIS A 803 57.74 29.02 12.12
CA HIS A 803 58.03 29.59 13.45
C HIS A 803 57.26 28.81 14.56
N LYS A 804 57.58 28.85 15.86
CA LYS A 804 58.75 29.46 16.56
C LYS A 804 59.36 28.52 17.62
N LYS A 805 59.05 28.72 18.92
CA LYS A 805 59.63 28.09 20.14
C LYS A 805 58.71 28.43 21.36
N SER A 806 58.79 27.83 22.56
CA SER A 806 59.87 27.04 23.21
C SER A 806 59.38 26.02 24.26
N ASP A 807 60.01 24.84 24.24
CA ASP A 807 60.67 24.10 25.34
C ASP A 807 60.07 24.09 26.78
N SER A 808 59.70 22.90 27.28
CA SER A 808 60.08 22.33 28.60
C SER A 808 59.71 20.83 28.70
N SER A 809 60.28 20.09 29.66
CA SER A 809 60.44 18.62 29.60
C SER A 809 59.96 17.85 30.84
N GLY A 810 59.54 16.59 30.66
CA GLY A 810 59.37 15.59 31.73
C GLY A 810 59.02 14.19 31.16
N GLN A 811 59.61 13.13 31.71
CA GLN A 811 59.40 11.73 31.30
C GLN A 811 59.03 10.87 32.53
N GLU A 812 58.17 9.85 32.34
CA GLU A 812 58.29 8.45 32.81
C GLU A 812 57.05 7.69 32.30
N TYR A 813 57.18 6.64 31.48
CA TYR A 813 57.34 5.22 31.87
C TYR A 813 56.26 4.74 32.86
N SER A 814 55.58 3.60 32.73
CA SER A 814 55.34 2.60 31.66
C SER A 814 54.71 1.40 32.36
N LEU A 815 53.56 0.93 31.87
CA LEU A 815 53.31 -0.49 31.56
C LEU A 815 52.10 -0.59 30.62
#